data_AF-B4M641-F1
#
_entry.id   AF-B4M641-F1
#
_cell.length_a   1.000
_cell.length_b   1.000
_cell.length_c   1.000
_cell.angle_alpha   90.00
_cell.angle_beta   90.00
_cell.angle_gamma   90.00
#
_symmetry.space_group_name_H-M   'P 1'
#
loop_
_entity.id
_entity.type
_entity.pdbx_description
1 polymer ?
#
loop_
_entity_poly.entity_id
_entity_poly.type
_entity_poly.pdbx_seq_one_letter_code
_entity_poly.pdbx_strand_id
1 'polypeptide(L)'
;MERSMQKQLYSISRESSPGGRRLSMPAAADNTRKSFFGGNANLGHSPLPGGLKKTALNNSRLSLSARSTTQSIPGIRSDYNVVESYGHALPVAVNEALTFAGPGASTVSAKITQSGWAWIVQGRRLLIWQYKESSGGVKTGSPPRLGKQLRRAGTSAQCRELTLPYSDIGHKSELVSVFQTEGQQMASCIAISATGEVRYWASIAHDNNSVDISILTGQEFVQLLNLPTQQGYLAITSTCTLVFLRVGLTSGRYTLHHKTIKPATSFLGGFGKRFASMLIGMNSGSDRDQLLVGMCSESDTKNGESVVAVLSDRALQRWRLSNKGNTEQLIYEDVDLLRKIRDMLLFKFWNVRVPNDNVEVDLHFMDFHVVRGNYYILVGAVNPAHTPQMYYAIVVAKAEAEGMQLECFTPLKLNKFYSNKTVQECLSVRIIVGPSHMYLYTPKVIYPLLLSNAAPTAEMEAEKVEFHLHEDRILSAAVCNHLPLFFSRTHGLVSITPGDFDSTDLLNMSSCNTPDLFAPISFNASFSAPDQSMLGDSSNSLPMYQLDPDDVYTELNNEVGQLKAAFLYRLKRNNNMVNTIIADLMESIAESDPKGAPLDAYKLDRVVITIAEDLAEDLPIADPRWQSAIEEYEGNRHALGGSRSMQIINQLRDKSIALQHFIDFLHFSAVWEKLNAIPCGSNVLKPTAYILSDISEKIVAATALRAMQSKMPKLVDEAIDITVAQWDEKPQGSLTTQDIFYVKLCKFQCIFGAFADMADDRITAQNRTTASVAQFVADINSIVLGTLGQVLRFREQNVSSFKLTANSYENQPWTAMSGPAGAHDALTRLIEISVRYAAQCVNETEQKHMLYQQILELADIVLEGRKNYLESVRDTEKFQVLQQQFESQRRDLISMLIKERQYECAAKLAEKYLDFQSLVLICDETQDKDRLDDYTRKYEEYDFSQFAINWHLRQQRHGEVFERFKGNQTALAQFMRDHPSLGWIQLIFNGDFERGAKVLFELAQCETEYVARKKSMLSLSKLAAFAAAEVDLTAQVEKINAELVIIEYQSHLGHDVLQNFGFDATDQKVLKVEEIINLFIAEENESATEVEFRKALELLSYVDQPYDLRHKIWCAIIRRDNWTDYDTNNALDYIHKLLFYKVIELSQLMGQECDSVLPPMEDFLDSAELGELPQKKSFQYLLKLAYEYVGDMFKHTEDMDL
;
A
#
# COMPACT_ATOMS: atom_id res chain seq x y z
N MET A 1 -13.52 41.79 28.55
CA MET A 1 -14.53 42.50 27.71
C MET A 1 -14.24 42.21 26.25
N GLU A 2 -15.19 42.49 25.35
CA GLU A 2 -15.08 42.16 23.93
C GLU A 2 -14.28 43.19 23.09
N ARG A 3 -13.76 42.70 21.96
CA ARG A 3 -13.74 43.31 20.61
C ARG A 3 -13.70 44.85 20.44
N SER A 4 -12.67 45.32 19.74
CA SER A 4 -12.77 46.25 18.59
C SER A 4 -11.45 46.14 17.79
N MET A 5 -11.29 46.45 16.50
CA MET A 5 -12.13 46.91 15.37
C MET A 5 -11.85 45.99 14.14
N GLN A 6 -12.61 45.79 13.06
CA GLN A 6 -13.58 46.53 12.22
C GLN A 6 -13.04 47.48 11.11
N LYS A 7 -13.15 46.99 9.85
CA LYS A 7 -13.54 47.73 8.61
C LYS A 7 -12.47 48.69 8.01
N GLN A 8 -12.59 49.24 6.79
CA GLN A 8 -13.77 49.44 5.90
C GLN A 8 -13.40 49.55 4.39
N LEU A 9 -14.39 49.94 3.57
CA LEU A 9 -14.37 50.32 2.13
C LEU A 9 -14.36 49.11 1.16
N TYR A 10 -15.17 49.01 0.09
CA TYR A 10 -16.31 49.78 -0.48
C TYR A 10 -17.01 48.89 -1.57
N SER A 11 -18.18 49.14 -2.20
CA SER A 11 -19.34 50.06 -2.03
C SER A 11 -20.52 49.63 -2.96
N ILE A 12 -21.71 50.26 -2.83
CA ILE A 12 -22.75 50.52 -3.88
C ILE A 12 -23.50 49.31 -4.55
N SER A 13 -24.83 49.27 -4.80
CA SER A 13 -26.03 50.02 -4.30
C SER A 13 -27.38 49.42 -4.79
N ARG A 14 -28.42 49.37 -3.92
CA ARG A 14 -29.87 49.76 -4.07
C ARG A 14 -30.73 49.24 -5.30
N GLU A 15 -32.08 49.22 -5.31
CA GLU A 15 -33.14 49.84 -4.45
C GLU A 15 -34.55 49.14 -4.46
N SER A 16 -35.28 49.20 -3.31
CA SER A 16 -36.75 49.32 -3.07
C SER A 16 -37.90 48.47 -3.72
N SER A 17 -38.61 47.67 -2.90
CA SER A 17 -40.04 47.79 -2.39
C SER A 17 -41.27 48.12 -3.29
N PRO A 18 -42.57 47.89 -2.86
CA PRO A 18 -43.18 46.81 -2.04
C PRO A 18 -44.68 46.37 -2.37
N GLY A 19 -45.14 45.22 -1.83
CA GLY A 19 -46.58 44.89 -1.52
C GLY A 19 -47.40 44.04 -2.55
N GLY A 20 -48.48 43.30 -2.20
CA GLY A 20 -49.08 42.91 -0.90
C GLY A 20 -50.49 42.23 -1.00
N ARG A 21 -50.97 41.56 0.09
CA ARG A 21 -52.29 40.85 0.33
C ARG A 21 -52.44 39.42 -0.26
N ARG A 22 -52.63 38.35 0.56
CA ARG A 22 -53.85 37.77 1.22
C ARG A 22 -54.74 36.94 0.26
N LEU A 23 -55.29 35.75 0.55
CA LEU A 23 -55.55 34.91 1.77
C LEU A 23 -55.33 33.39 1.41
N SER A 24 -55.60 32.30 2.17
CA SER A 24 -56.32 31.98 3.44
C SER A 24 -55.85 30.63 4.08
N MET A 25 -56.49 30.19 5.18
CA MET A 25 -56.43 28.88 5.89
C MET A 25 -57.90 28.34 6.05
N PRO A 26 -58.28 27.11 6.54
CA PRO A 26 -57.77 26.27 7.66
C PRO A 26 -57.51 24.76 7.31
N ALA A 27 -56.94 23.84 8.11
CA ALA A 27 -57.09 23.39 9.52
C ALA A 27 -58.44 22.68 9.87
N ALA A 28 -58.53 21.60 10.67
CA ALA A 28 -57.54 20.67 11.27
C ALA A 28 -58.22 19.39 11.88
N ALA A 29 -57.42 18.40 12.26
CA ALA A 29 -57.61 17.38 13.34
C ALA A 29 -58.57 16.15 13.21
N ASP A 30 -58.04 15.01 13.70
CA ASP A 30 -58.62 13.95 14.56
C ASP A 30 -59.66 12.86 14.14
N ASN A 31 -59.13 11.62 14.07
CA ASN A 31 -59.46 10.44 14.90
C ASN A 31 -60.56 9.37 14.57
N THR A 32 -60.24 8.14 15.03
CA THR A 32 -61.11 6.96 15.34
C THR A 32 -61.85 6.11 14.27
N ARG A 33 -61.22 4.96 13.94
CA ARG A 33 -61.76 3.56 14.00
C ARG A 33 -63.29 3.30 14.01
N LYS A 34 -63.83 2.60 12.98
CA LYS A 34 -64.27 1.17 13.03
C LYS A 34 -64.99 0.64 11.76
N SER A 35 -64.74 -0.64 11.47
CA SER A 35 -65.40 -1.57 10.52
C SER A 35 -66.89 -1.84 10.81
N PHE A 36 -67.76 -2.24 9.85
CA PHE A 36 -67.96 -3.63 9.37
C PHE A 36 -68.97 -3.76 8.18
N PHE A 37 -68.67 -4.67 7.22
CA PHE A 37 -69.55 -5.56 6.41
C PHE A 37 -70.88 -5.10 5.72
N GLY A 38 -71.09 -5.59 4.47
CA GLY A 38 -72.39 -6.15 4.02
C GLY A 38 -72.87 -5.84 2.58
N GLY A 39 -73.10 -6.87 1.75
CA GLY A 39 -73.82 -6.76 0.45
C GLY A 39 -73.48 -7.85 -0.57
N ASN A 40 -74.48 -8.55 -1.15
CA ASN A 40 -74.31 -9.68 -2.10
C ASN A 40 -75.62 -9.99 -2.86
N ALA A 41 -75.58 -10.39 -4.15
CA ALA A 41 -76.57 -11.27 -4.84
C ALA A 41 -76.34 -11.48 -6.37
N ASN A 42 -76.34 -12.75 -6.82
CA ASN A 42 -77.08 -13.35 -7.97
C ASN A 42 -76.96 -12.84 -9.43
N LEU A 43 -77.21 -13.59 -10.52
CA LEU A 43 -77.26 -15.06 -10.84
C LEU A 43 -77.28 -15.24 -12.39
N GLY A 44 -76.92 -16.41 -12.94
CA GLY A 44 -77.03 -16.73 -14.38
C GLY A 44 -76.67 -18.19 -14.75
N HIS A 45 -77.27 -18.75 -15.82
CA HIS A 45 -77.24 -20.20 -16.14
C HIS A 45 -76.41 -20.60 -17.40
N SER A 46 -76.21 -21.91 -17.57
CA SER A 46 -75.45 -22.62 -18.64
C SER A 46 -76.33 -23.06 -19.84
N PRO A 47 -75.84 -23.69 -20.96
CA PRO A 47 -75.25 -25.05 -20.97
C PRO A 47 -74.11 -25.34 -22.02
N LEU A 48 -73.69 -26.61 -22.11
CA LEU A 48 -72.75 -27.27 -23.07
C LEU A 48 -73.47 -27.68 -24.40
N PRO A 49 -72.85 -28.30 -25.47
CA PRO A 49 -71.54 -28.99 -25.56
C PRO A 49 -70.70 -28.80 -26.88
N GLY A 50 -69.54 -29.46 -26.98
CA GLY A 50 -68.73 -29.60 -28.22
C GLY A 50 -67.31 -30.13 -27.95
N GLY A 51 -66.57 -30.65 -28.95
CA GLY A 51 -65.23 -31.22 -28.70
C GLY A 51 -64.29 -31.46 -29.89
N LEU A 52 -63.02 -31.74 -29.56
CA LEU A 52 -61.89 -32.20 -30.39
C LEU A 52 -61.49 -31.41 -31.65
N LYS A 53 -60.36 -30.68 -31.57
CA LYS A 53 -59.16 -30.88 -32.42
C LYS A 53 -57.94 -30.07 -31.95
N LYS A 54 -56.74 -30.49 -32.39
CA LYS A 54 -55.45 -29.78 -32.18
C LYS A 54 -55.19 -28.77 -33.29
N THR A 55 -54.68 -27.59 -32.93
CA THR A 55 -53.59 -26.85 -33.65
C THR A 55 -52.99 -25.79 -32.70
N ALA A 56 -51.87 -25.19 -33.06
CA ALA A 56 -51.04 -24.36 -32.18
C ALA A 56 -51.18 -22.83 -32.40
N LEU A 57 -50.40 -22.08 -31.61
CA LEU A 57 -49.99 -20.66 -31.69
C LEU A 57 -50.71 -19.62 -30.79
N ASN A 58 -49.89 -19.06 -29.90
CA ASN A 58 -49.72 -17.66 -29.49
C ASN A 58 -50.73 -16.90 -28.59
N ASN A 59 -50.15 -16.52 -27.43
CA ASN A 59 -50.12 -15.17 -26.83
C ASN A 59 -51.21 -14.67 -25.85
N SER A 60 -50.73 -14.45 -24.61
CA SER A 60 -51.19 -13.46 -23.62
C SER A 60 -52.54 -13.77 -22.91
N ARG A 61 -52.76 -13.42 -21.64
CA ARG A 61 -52.20 -12.31 -20.83
C ARG A 61 -52.02 -12.66 -19.33
N LEU A 62 -51.02 -12.02 -18.72
CA LEU A 62 -51.04 -11.36 -17.40
C LEU A 62 -51.69 -12.08 -16.18
N SER A 63 -50.85 -12.53 -15.25
CA SER A 63 -51.06 -12.32 -13.81
C SER A 63 -49.80 -11.77 -13.18
N LEU A 64 -49.95 -10.92 -12.16
CA LEU A 64 -48.88 -10.13 -11.55
C LEU A 64 -48.52 -10.68 -10.16
N SER A 65 -47.29 -11.17 -9.96
CA SER A 65 -46.73 -11.36 -8.61
C SER A 65 -45.20 -11.50 -8.59
N ALA A 66 -44.55 -10.52 -7.96
CA ALA A 66 -43.26 -10.52 -7.23
C ALA A 66 -42.11 -11.51 -7.57
N ARG A 67 -40.90 -10.92 -7.71
CA ARG A 67 -39.57 -11.40 -7.24
C ARG A 67 -39.29 -12.92 -7.24
N SER A 68 -38.41 -13.37 -8.14
CA SER A 68 -37.38 -14.40 -7.86
C SER A 68 -36.38 -14.51 -9.02
N THR A 69 -35.08 -14.37 -8.75
CA THR A 69 -33.96 -14.63 -9.69
C THR A 69 -32.76 -15.27 -8.98
N THR A 70 -33.01 -16.14 -8.00
CA THR A 70 -31.99 -17.09 -7.52
C THR A 70 -31.95 -18.29 -8.45
N GLN A 71 -30.80 -18.55 -9.10
CA GLN A 71 -30.55 -19.86 -9.73
C GLN A 71 -30.36 -20.89 -8.61
N SER A 72 -31.47 -21.46 -8.16
CA SER A 72 -31.48 -22.47 -7.10
C SER A 72 -31.48 -23.87 -7.72
N ILE A 73 -30.44 -24.65 -7.43
CA ILE A 73 -30.46 -26.09 -7.67
C ILE A 73 -31.68 -26.65 -6.93
N PRO A 74 -32.65 -27.32 -7.60
CA PRO A 74 -33.92 -27.69 -6.96
C PRO A 74 -33.74 -28.62 -5.77
N GLY A 75 -33.82 -28.06 -4.56
CA GLY A 75 -33.48 -28.75 -3.32
C GLY A 75 -32.50 -28.01 -2.41
N ILE A 76 -31.75 -27.03 -2.92
CA ILE A 76 -30.90 -26.14 -2.13
C ILE A 76 -31.55 -24.75 -2.11
N ARG A 77 -31.69 -24.18 -0.92
CA ARG A 77 -32.12 -22.79 -0.73
C ARG A 77 -30.91 -21.93 -0.40
N SER A 78 -30.81 -20.82 -1.10
CA SER A 78 -30.07 -19.65 -0.63
C SER A 78 -30.85 -18.39 -1.01
N ASP A 79 -30.80 -17.39 -0.15
CA ASP A 79 -31.48 -16.10 -0.33
C ASP A 79 -30.53 -15.02 -0.91
N TYR A 80 -29.19 -15.16 -0.77
CA TYR A 80 -28.16 -14.23 -1.27
C TYR A 80 -26.88 -14.91 -1.85
N ASN A 81 -26.53 -16.15 -1.51
CA ASN A 81 -25.37 -16.84 -2.09
C ASN A 81 -25.70 -17.48 -3.45
N VAL A 82 -24.71 -17.57 -4.33
CA VAL A 82 -24.79 -18.33 -5.59
C VAL A 82 -24.32 -19.78 -5.37
N VAL A 83 -25.04 -20.73 -5.97
CA VAL A 83 -24.90 -22.17 -5.74
C VAL A 83 -24.94 -22.90 -7.08
N GLU A 84 -23.81 -23.44 -7.53
CA GLU A 84 -23.63 -23.99 -8.88
C GLU A 84 -23.13 -25.44 -8.88
N SER A 85 -23.53 -26.27 -9.84
CA SER A 85 -22.99 -27.63 -10.01
C SER A 85 -21.62 -27.58 -10.68
N TYR A 86 -20.64 -28.32 -10.17
CA TYR A 86 -19.24 -28.24 -10.60
C TYR A 86 -18.70 -29.53 -11.24
N GLY A 87 -18.13 -29.42 -12.45
CA GLY A 87 -17.42 -30.51 -13.13
C GLY A 87 -18.34 -31.51 -13.85
N HIS A 88 -17.79 -32.68 -14.18
CA HIS A 88 -18.51 -33.70 -14.95
C HIS A 88 -19.64 -34.35 -14.15
N ALA A 89 -20.74 -34.69 -14.85
CA ALA A 89 -21.85 -35.46 -14.29
C ALA A 89 -21.36 -36.77 -13.65
N LEU A 90 -21.91 -37.12 -12.48
CA LEU A 90 -21.47 -38.28 -11.69
C LEU A 90 -21.53 -39.58 -12.52
N PRO A 91 -20.48 -40.42 -12.51
CA PRO A 91 -20.52 -41.72 -13.16
C PRO A 91 -21.67 -42.59 -12.62
N VAL A 92 -22.27 -43.41 -13.48
CA VAL A 92 -23.47 -44.20 -13.14
C VAL A 92 -23.27 -45.04 -11.86
N ALA A 93 -22.14 -45.75 -11.74
CA ALA A 93 -21.81 -46.55 -10.54
C ALA A 93 -21.71 -45.72 -9.24
N VAL A 94 -21.31 -44.45 -9.34
CA VAL A 94 -21.25 -43.51 -8.20
C VAL A 94 -22.65 -43.06 -7.81
N ASN A 95 -23.48 -42.72 -8.79
CA ASN A 95 -24.88 -42.35 -8.55
C ASN A 95 -25.71 -43.54 -8.01
N GLU A 96 -25.48 -44.75 -8.51
CA GLU A 96 -26.04 -46.00 -7.98
C GLU A 96 -25.62 -46.23 -6.53
N ALA A 97 -24.34 -46.05 -6.19
CA ALA A 97 -23.87 -46.19 -4.81
C ALA A 97 -24.53 -45.17 -3.86
N LEU A 98 -24.71 -43.92 -4.29
CA LEU A 98 -25.38 -42.87 -3.50
C LEU A 98 -26.89 -43.11 -3.36
N THR A 99 -27.54 -43.64 -4.41
CA THR A 99 -28.99 -43.87 -4.47
C THR A 99 -29.41 -45.17 -3.77
N PHE A 100 -28.74 -46.29 -4.04
CA PHE A 100 -29.16 -47.63 -3.61
C PHE A 100 -28.41 -48.15 -2.37
N ALA A 101 -27.92 -47.25 -1.50
CA ALA A 101 -27.12 -47.61 -0.30
C ALA A 101 -27.87 -48.46 0.77
N GLY A 102 -29.16 -48.75 0.57
CA GLY A 102 -29.97 -49.62 1.42
C GLY A 102 -30.09 -49.12 2.88
N PRO A 103 -30.38 -50.01 3.84
CA PRO A 103 -30.39 -49.67 5.27
C PRO A 103 -29.04 -49.16 5.82
N GLY A 104 -27.95 -49.36 5.08
CA GLY A 104 -26.60 -48.87 5.40
C GLY A 104 -26.30 -47.45 4.90
N ALA A 105 -27.33 -46.67 4.52
CA ALA A 105 -27.20 -45.35 3.88
C ALA A 105 -26.41 -44.28 4.67
N SER A 106 -26.09 -44.53 5.95
CA SER A 106 -25.21 -43.72 6.80
C SER A 106 -23.71 -44.03 6.68
N THR A 107 -23.33 -45.08 5.94
CA THR A 107 -21.93 -45.58 5.86
C THR A 107 -21.15 -45.11 4.63
N VAL A 108 -21.72 -44.21 3.82
CA VAL A 108 -21.09 -43.70 2.60
C VAL A 108 -20.29 -42.44 2.93
N SER A 109 -18.98 -42.46 2.66
CA SER A 109 -18.08 -41.30 2.82
C SER A 109 -17.42 -40.93 1.49
N ALA A 110 -17.14 -39.64 1.29
CA ALA A 110 -16.58 -39.09 0.06
C ALA A 110 -15.32 -38.26 0.35
N LYS A 111 -14.43 -38.10 -0.63
CA LYS A 111 -13.26 -37.20 -0.52
C LYS A 111 -12.92 -36.62 -1.90
N ILE A 112 -12.68 -35.32 -1.93
CA ILE A 112 -12.30 -34.53 -3.11
C ILE A 112 -10.83 -34.11 -2.95
N THR A 113 -10.05 -34.07 -4.02
CA THR A 113 -8.66 -33.58 -3.96
C THR A 113 -8.30 -32.64 -5.11
N GLN A 114 -7.44 -31.66 -4.81
CA GLN A 114 -7.01 -30.61 -5.75
C GLN A 114 -6.41 -31.14 -7.06
N SER A 115 -5.90 -32.38 -7.06
CA SER A 115 -5.39 -33.10 -8.24
C SER A 115 -6.45 -33.45 -9.29
N GLY A 116 -7.74 -33.23 -9.01
CA GLY A 116 -8.85 -33.53 -9.93
C GLY A 116 -9.45 -34.93 -9.77
N TRP A 117 -8.99 -35.67 -8.76
CA TRP A 117 -9.53 -36.98 -8.37
C TRP A 117 -10.49 -36.84 -7.18
N ALA A 118 -11.60 -37.56 -7.27
CA ALA A 118 -12.55 -37.73 -6.18
C ALA A 118 -12.89 -39.22 -6.02
N TRP A 119 -13.28 -39.62 -4.81
CA TRP A 119 -13.68 -40.99 -4.53
C TRP A 119 -14.75 -41.10 -3.46
N ILE A 120 -15.50 -42.20 -3.52
CA ILE A 120 -16.52 -42.60 -2.57
C ILE A 120 -16.20 -44.00 -2.04
N VAL A 121 -16.38 -44.16 -0.74
CA VAL A 121 -16.29 -45.43 -0.01
C VAL A 121 -17.71 -45.88 0.35
N GLN A 122 -18.07 -47.10 -0.05
CA GLN A 122 -19.33 -47.76 0.33
C GLN A 122 -19.03 -49.18 0.81
N GLY A 123 -19.05 -49.39 2.13
CA GLY A 123 -18.59 -50.65 2.72
C GLY A 123 -17.12 -50.91 2.35
N ARG A 124 -16.86 -51.95 1.55
CA ARG A 124 -15.51 -52.26 1.01
C ARG A 124 -15.29 -51.80 -0.43
N ARG A 125 -16.29 -51.22 -1.10
CA ARG A 125 -16.17 -50.70 -2.46
C ARG A 125 -15.54 -49.31 -2.41
N LEU A 126 -14.42 -49.12 -3.12
CA LEU A 126 -13.82 -47.81 -3.37
C LEU A 126 -14.06 -47.42 -4.82
N LEU A 127 -14.93 -46.42 -5.04
CA LEU A 127 -15.28 -45.90 -6.35
C LEU A 127 -14.50 -44.60 -6.60
N ILE A 128 -13.57 -44.64 -7.56
CA ILE A 128 -12.66 -43.53 -7.91
C ILE A 128 -13.05 -42.97 -9.26
N TRP A 129 -13.11 -41.65 -9.40
CA TRP A 129 -13.27 -41.00 -10.71
C TRP A 129 -12.52 -39.67 -10.76
N GLN A 130 -12.32 -39.21 -11.99
CA GLN A 130 -11.74 -37.90 -12.28
C GLN A 130 -12.87 -36.91 -12.59
N TYR A 131 -12.88 -35.74 -11.94
CA TYR A 131 -13.97 -34.76 -12.08
C TYR A 131 -13.60 -33.53 -12.95
N LYS A 132 -12.30 -33.26 -13.12
CA LYS A 132 -11.73 -32.31 -14.08
C LYS A 132 -10.59 -32.98 -14.87
N GLU A 133 -10.41 -32.63 -16.15
CA GLU A 133 -9.34 -33.22 -16.97
C GLU A 133 -7.94 -32.92 -16.41
N SER A 134 -6.96 -33.76 -16.80
CA SER A 134 -5.56 -33.60 -16.40
C SER A 134 -4.78 -33.11 -17.61
N SER A 135 -4.27 -31.88 -17.51
CA SER A 135 -3.35 -31.31 -18.50
C SER A 135 -2.03 -32.09 -18.47
N GLY A 136 -1.84 -32.95 -19.47
CA GLY A 136 -0.67 -33.82 -19.59
C GLY A 136 0.64 -33.03 -19.54
N GLY A 137 1.53 -33.40 -18.62
CA GLY A 137 2.71 -32.61 -18.28
C GLY A 137 3.66 -32.33 -19.44
N VAL A 138 4.13 -31.09 -19.52
CA VAL A 138 5.13 -30.63 -20.50
C VAL A 138 6.43 -31.42 -20.32
N LYS A 139 6.79 -32.23 -21.32
CA LYS A 139 8.13 -32.81 -21.45
C LYS A 139 8.90 -32.10 -22.55
N THR A 140 10.16 -31.79 -22.28
CA THR A 140 11.07 -31.11 -23.19
C THR A 140 11.62 -32.07 -24.26
N GLY A 141 11.67 -31.59 -25.50
CA GLY A 141 12.45 -32.19 -26.59
C GLY A 141 11.71 -33.23 -27.47
N SER A 142 11.81 -33.02 -28.79
CA SER A 142 11.40 -33.91 -29.90
C SER A 142 9.91 -33.88 -30.29
N PRO A 143 9.58 -33.64 -31.59
CA PRO A 143 8.20 -33.72 -32.09
C PRO A 143 7.80 -35.16 -32.47
N PRO A 144 6.72 -35.74 -31.91
CA PRO A 144 6.16 -37.01 -32.38
C PRO A 144 5.40 -36.82 -33.70
N ARG A 145 5.47 -37.81 -34.61
CA ARG A 145 4.84 -37.74 -35.94
C ARG A 145 3.35 -38.08 -35.90
N LEU A 146 2.60 -37.52 -36.84
CA LEU A 146 1.17 -37.74 -37.04
C LEU A 146 0.85 -39.24 -37.27
N GLY A 147 0.06 -39.84 -36.38
CA GLY A 147 -0.43 -41.21 -36.48
C GLY A 147 -1.95 -41.25 -36.29
N LYS A 148 -2.68 -41.73 -37.31
CA LYS A 148 -4.16 -41.78 -37.30
C LYS A 148 -4.69 -42.67 -36.17
N GLN A 149 -5.65 -42.16 -35.39
CA GLN A 149 -6.71 -42.99 -34.82
C GLN A 149 -8.09 -42.35 -35.07
N LEU A 150 -9.13 -43.19 -35.07
CA LEU A 150 -10.45 -42.87 -35.60
C LEU A 150 -11.41 -42.35 -34.53
N ARG A 151 -12.41 -41.59 -34.99
CA ARG A 151 -13.64 -41.25 -34.26
C ARG A 151 -14.21 -42.49 -33.53
N ARG A 152 -14.47 -42.35 -32.22
CA ARG A 152 -15.49 -43.11 -31.49
C ARG A 152 -16.30 -42.13 -30.64
N ALA A 153 -17.61 -42.31 -30.62
CA ALA A 153 -18.51 -41.49 -29.84
C ALA A 153 -18.71 -42.06 -28.42
N GLY A 154 -19.01 -41.18 -27.45
CA GLY A 154 -19.60 -41.55 -26.17
C GLY A 154 -18.71 -42.36 -25.22
N THR A 155 -17.93 -41.66 -24.38
CA THR A 155 -17.40 -42.23 -23.13
C THR A 155 -17.76 -41.33 -21.96
N SER A 156 -18.56 -41.85 -21.03
CA SER A 156 -18.78 -41.24 -19.73
C SER A 156 -17.48 -41.14 -18.92
N ALA A 157 -17.45 -40.25 -17.92
CA ALA A 157 -16.34 -40.15 -16.98
C ALA A 157 -16.05 -41.53 -16.36
N GLN A 158 -14.84 -42.06 -16.59
CA GLN A 158 -14.52 -43.44 -16.27
C GLN A 158 -14.33 -43.63 -14.76
N CYS A 159 -15.34 -44.19 -14.10
CA CYS A 159 -15.19 -44.67 -12.73
C CYS A 159 -14.37 -45.97 -12.70
N ARG A 160 -13.55 -46.13 -11.66
CA ARG A 160 -12.78 -47.33 -11.35
C ARG A 160 -13.18 -47.83 -9.97
N GLU A 161 -13.40 -49.13 -9.85
CA GLU A 161 -13.76 -49.79 -8.59
C GLU A 161 -12.59 -50.64 -8.10
N LEU A 162 -12.24 -50.49 -6.82
CA LEU A 162 -11.21 -51.25 -6.11
C LEU A 162 -11.76 -51.83 -4.81
N THR A 163 -11.20 -52.96 -4.36
CA THR A 163 -11.63 -53.66 -3.15
C THR A 163 -10.75 -53.28 -1.96
N LEU A 164 -11.30 -52.49 -1.04
CA LEU A 164 -10.61 -52.09 0.20
C LEU A 164 -10.15 -53.31 1.02
N PRO A 165 -9.08 -53.18 1.84
CA PRO A 165 -8.60 -54.24 2.74
C PRO A 165 -9.70 -54.73 3.72
N TYR A 166 -9.42 -55.76 4.51
CA TYR A 166 -10.40 -56.21 5.51
C TYR A 166 -10.44 -55.25 6.71
N SER A 167 -11.61 -55.17 7.35
CA SER A 167 -11.86 -54.26 8.46
C SER A 167 -13.13 -54.68 9.18
N ASP A 168 -13.05 -54.92 10.49
CA ASP A 168 -14.22 -55.10 11.36
C ASP A 168 -14.94 -53.76 11.65
N ILE A 169 -14.25 -52.64 11.38
CA ILE A 169 -14.73 -51.26 11.52
C ILE A 169 -14.99 -50.68 10.12
N GLY A 170 -16.07 -49.93 9.94
CA GLY A 170 -16.42 -49.34 8.63
C GLY A 170 -15.32 -48.43 8.05
N HIS A 171 -15.05 -48.55 6.75
CA HIS A 171 -14.04 -47.73 6.07
C HIS A 171 -14.46 -46.26 5.93
N LYS A 172 -13.46 -45.38 5.95
CA LYS A 172 -13.57 -43.92 5.90
C LYS A 172 -12.79 -43.39 4.70
N SER A 173 -13.33 -42.44 3.94
CA SER A 173 -12.67 -41.86 2.77
C SER A 173 -11.38 -41.12 3.13
N GLU A 174 -11.28 -40.64 4.38
CA GLU A 174 -10.14 -39.99 5.01
C GLU A 174 -8.89 -40.88 5.01
N LEU A 175 -9.04 -42.20 5.13
CA LEU A 175 -7.97 -43.21 5.15
C LEU A 175 -7.48 -43.65 3.76
N VAL A 176 -8.00 -43.02 2.70
CA VAL A 176 -7.62 -43.29 1.31
C VAL A 176 -6.85 -42.10 0.75
N SER A 177 -5.92 -42.36 -0.17
CA SER A 177 -5.24 -41.35 -0.99
C SER A 177 -5.06 -41.88 -2.43
N VAL A 178 -5.70 -41.21 -3.39
CA VAL A 178 -5.49 -41.41 -4.83
C VAL A 178 -4.55 -40.33 -5.33
N PHE A 179 -3.55 -40.71 -6.13
CA PHE A 179 -2.47 -39.82 -6.58
C PHE A 179 -1.89 -40.31 -7.91
N GLN A 180 -1.20 -39.45 -8.66
CA GLN A 180 -0.55 -39.83 -9.91
C GLN A 180 0.92 -39.41 -9.89
N THR A 181 1.82 -40.36 -10.15
CA THR A 181 3.26 -40.10 -10.21
C THR A 181 3.67 -39.70 -11.62
N GLU A 182 4.67 -38.84 -11.77
CA GLU A 182 5.16 -38.42 -13.08
C GLU A 182 5.54 -39.62 -13.98
N GLY A 183 5.01 -39.64 -15.20
CA GLY A 183 5.20 -40.74 -16.15
C GLY A 183 4.23 -41.92 -16.02
N GLN A 184 3.39 -41.99 -14.98
CA GLN A 184 2.30 -42.98 -14.91
C GLN A 184 1.09 -42.51 -15.74
N GLN A 185 0.59 -43.37 -16.63
CA GLN A 185 -0.63 -43.11 -17.43
C GLN A 185 -1.95 -43.25 -16.65
N MET A 186 -1.89 -43.73 -15.41
CA MET A 186 -3.04 -44.00 -14.55
C MET A 186 -2.66 -43.64 -13.11
N ALA A 187 -3.61 -43.19 -12.31
CA ALA A 187 -3.38 -42.93 -10.89
C ALA A 187 -3.01 -44.23 -10.14
N SER A 188 -2.21 -44.08 -9.09
CA SER A 188 -2.00 -45.05 -8.01
C SER A 188 -3.00 -44.78 -6.86
N CYS A 189 -3.19 -45.76 -5.98
CA CYS A 189 -4.02 -45.60 -4.79
C CYS A 189 -3.34 -46.25 -3.57
N ILE A 190 -3.47 -45.64 -2.40
CA ILE A 190 -3.18 -46.28 -1.10
C ILE A 190 -4.39 -46.11 -0.18
N ALA A 191 -4.75 -47.17 0.54
CA ALA A 191 -5.84 -47.17 1.51
C ALA A 191 -5.41 -47.90 2.79
N ILE A 192 -5.99 -47.50 3.92
CA ILE A 192 -5.80 -48.14 5.22
C ILE A 192 -7.18 -48.54 5.77
N SER A 193 -7.30 -49.74 6.33
CA SER A 193 -8.46 -50.08 7.15
C SER A 193 -8.38 -49.37 8.50
N ALA A 194 -9.51 -49.14 9.16
CA ALA A 194 -9.47 -48.60 10.51
C ALA A 194 -8.82 -49.58 11.50
N THR A 195 -8.70 -50.87 11.17
CA THR A 195 -7.99 -51.90 11.95
C THR A 195 -6.49 -52.03 11.67
N GLY A 196 -5.93 -51.26 10.72
CA GLY A 196 -4.49 -51.23 10.41
C GLY A 196 -4.01 -52.11 9.25
N GLU A 197 -4.89 -52.57 8.36
CA GLU A 197 -4.48 -53.17 7.07
C GLU A 197 -4.24 -52.08 6.02
N VAL A 198 -2.99 -51.91 5.56
CA VAL A 198 -2.63 -51.02 4.46
C VAL A 198 -2.63 -51.81 3.14
N ARG A 199 -3.31 -51.27 2.11
CA ARG A 199 -3.28 -51.77 0.74
C ARG A 199 -2.83 -50.68 -0.22
N TYR A 200 -1.88 -51.00 -1.11
CA TYR A 200 -1.39 -50.13 -2.17
C TYR A 200 -1.62 -50.74 -3.55
N TRP A 201 -2.16 -49.96 -4.49
CA TRP A 201 -2.31 -50.31 -5.90
C TRP A 201 -1.41 -49.41 -6.75
N ALA A 202 -0.54 -50.03 -7.54
CA ALA A 202 0.36 -49.32 -8.46
C ALA A 202 -0.35 -48.71 -9.69
N SER A 203 -1.61 -49.05 -9.91
CA SER A 203 -2.49 -48.49 -10.93
C SER A 203 -3.95 -48.83 -10.61
N ILE A 204 -4.83 -47.83 -10.55
CA ILE A 204 -6.28 -48.01 -10.32
C ILE A 204 -7.01 -48.68 -11.51
N ALA A 205 -6.30 -49.07 -12.57
CA ALA A 205 -6.86 -49.82 -13.68
C ALA A 205 -7.17 -51.29 -13.32
N HIS A 206 -6.46 -51.87 -12.34
CA HIS A 206 -6.50 -53.31 -12.03
C HIS A 206 -6.40 -53.58 -10.51
N ASP A 207 -7.51 -53.98 -9.88
CA ASP A 207 -7.58 -54.30 -8.45
C ASP A 207 -6.62 -55.43 -8.02
N ASN A 208 -6.42 -56.41 -8.92
CA ASN A 208 -5.56 -57.58 -8.72
C ASN A 208 -4.06 -57.29 -8.58
N ASN A 209 -3.61 -56.03 -8.77
CA ASN A 209 -2.19 -55.65 -8.70
C ASN A 209 -1.94 -54.76 -7.46
N SER A 210 -2.19 -55.34 -6.29
CA SER A 210 -2.05 -54.69 -4.98
C SER A 210 -0.94 -55.31 -4.12
N VAL A 211 -0.46 -54.53 -3.15
CA VAL A 211 0.52 -54.91 -2.12
C VAL A 211 -0.06 -54.57 -0.76
N ASP A 212 -0.07 -55.55 0.15
CA ASP A 212 -0.68 -55.44 1.48
C ASP A 212 0.37 -55.52 2.60
N ILE A 213 0.13 -54.80 3.71
CA ILE A 213 0.86 -54.95 4.98
C ILE A 213 -0.07 -54.61 6.15
N SER A 214 0.05 -55.30 7.28
CA SER A 214 -0.61 -54.91 8.53
C SER A 214 0.32 -54.04 9.39
N ILE A 215 -0.22 -52.97 9.97
CA ILE A 215 0.45 -52.00 10.85
C ILE A 215 -0.37 -51.84 12.14
N LEU A 216 0.31 -51.66 13.29
CA LEU A 216 -0.28 -51.34 14.61
C LEU A 216 -1.67 -51.96 14.90
N THR A 217 -1.73 -53.29 14.99
CA THR A 217 -2.95 -54.03 15.36
C THR A 217 -3.50 -53.56 16.71
N GLY A 218 -4.79 -53.22 16.76
CA GLY A 218 -5.50 -52.88 18.00
C GLY A 218 -5.63 -51.38 18.30
N GLN A 219 -5.20 -50.50 17.40
CA GLN A 219 -5.53 -49.07 17.44
C GLN A 219 -6.40 -48.69 16.23
N GLU A 220 -7.37 -47.79 16.41
CA GLU A 220 -8.20 -47.33 15.29
C GLU A 220 -7.46 -46.26 14.47
N PHE A 221 -7.20 -46.50 13.18
CA PHE A 221 -6.73 -45.46 12.26
C PHE A 221 -7.87 -44.52 11.85
N VAL A 222 -7.60 -43.21 11.84
CA VAL A 222 -8.64 -42.17 11.61
C VAL A 222 -8.38 -41.32 10.37
N GLN A 223 -7.13 -40.90 10.11
CA GLN A 223 -6.82 -39.98 9.01
C GLN A 223 -5.52 -40.39 8.29
N LEU A 224 -5.48 -40.17 6.96
CA LEU A 224 -4.28 -40.32 6.12
C LEU A 224 -3.95 -39.01 5.39
N LEU A 225 -2.70 -38.55 5.58
CA LEU A 225 -2.11 -37.38 4.93
C LEU A 225 -1.03 -37.81 3.92
N ASN A 226 -0.96 -37.14 2.77
CA ASN A 226 0.10 -37.33 1.77
C ASN A 226 1.24 -36.32 2.03
N LEU A 227 2.49 -36.76 1.98
CA LEU A 227 3.70 -35.95 2.20
C LEU A 227 4.65 -36.06 0.98
N PRO A 228 4.44 -35.25 -0.08
CA PRO A 228 5.17 -35.39 -1.33
C PRO A 228 6.69 -35.27 -1.20
N THR A 229 7.20 -34.31 -0.40
CA THR A 229 8.65 -34.14 -0.20
C THR A 229 9.30 -35.29 0.57
N GLN A 230 8.54 -36.03 1.37
CA GLN A 230 9.00 -37.22 2.10
C GLN A 230 8.83 -38.51 1.27
N GLN A 231 8.20 -38.43 0.09
CA GLN A 231 7.85 -39.57 -0.78
C GLN A 231 7.04 -40.65 -0.04
N GLY A 232 6.09 -40.23 0.80
CA GLY A 232 5.31 -41.13 1.63
C GLY A 232 4.04 -40.51 2.20
N TYR A 233 3.42 -41.22 3.13
CA TYR A 233 2.16 -40.87 3.75
C TYR A 233 2.31 -40.91 5.27
N LEU A 234 1.47 -40.14 5.95
CA LEU A 234 1.39 -40.13 7.39
C LEU A 234 -0.02 -40.53 7.81
N ALA A 235 -0.11 -41.71 8.42
CA ALA A 235 -1.31 -42.23 9.03
C ALA A 235 -1.32 -41.89 10.52
N ILE A 236 -2.50 -41.65 11.09
CA ILE A 236 -2.66 -41.35 12.52
C ILE A 236 -3.84 -42.12 13.13
N THR A 237 -3.65 -42.60 14.36
CA THR A 237 -4.69 -43.28 15.14
C THR A 237 -5.57 -42.30 15.92
N SER A 238 -6.72 -42.78 16.39
CA SER A 238 -7.58 -42.07 17.34
C SER A 238 -6.83 -41.66 18.62
N THR A 239 -5.82 -42.44 19.01
CA THR A 239 -4.89 -42.19 20.13
C THR A 239 -3.64 -41.38 19.74
N CYS A 240 -3.73 -40.57 18.68
CA CYS A 240 -2.66 -39.71 18.15
C CYS A 240 -1.33 -40.43 17.80
N THR A 241 -1.33 -41.75 17.64
CA THR A 241 -0.13 -42.52 17.29
C THR A 241 0.17 -42.34 15.79
N LEU A 242 1.30 -41.71 15.48
CA LEU A 242 1.75 -41.41 14.13
C LEU A 242 2.48 -42.61 13.49
N VAL A 243 2.12 -42.96 12.25
CA VAL A 243 2.82 -43.96 11.44
C VAL A 243 3.14 -43.39 10.06
N PHE A 244 4.43 -43.24 9.78
CA PHE A 244 4.91 -42.94 8.44
C PHE A 244 4.90 -44.20 7.56
N LEU A 245 4.44 -44.06 6.32
CA LEU A 245 4.31 -45.13 5.32
C LEU A 245 5.05 -44.75 4.05
N ARG A 246 5.90 -45.65 3.55
CA ARG A 246 6.65 -45.45 2.30
C ARG A 246 6.43 -46.62 1.34
N VAL A 247 6.11 -46.28 0.09
CA VAL A 247 6.11 -47.24 -1.02
C VAL A 247 7.54 -47.33 -1.57
N GLY A 248 8.18 -48.49 -1.43
CA GLY A 248 9.46 -48.81 -2.06
C GLY A 248 9.28 -49.63 -3.33
N LEU A 249 10.29 -49.63 -4.20
CA LEU A 249 10.37 -50.50 -5.38
C LEU A 249 11.64 -51.36 -5.28
N THR A 250 11.47 -52.64 -4.96
CA THR A 250 12.57 -53.59 -4.69
C THR A 250 12.54 -54.70 -5.74
N SER A 251 13.61 -54.84 -6.53
CA SER A 251 13.73 -55.86 -7.59
C SER A 251 12.54 -55.88 -8.57
N GLY A 252 12.00 -54.70 -8.91
CA GLY A 252 10.86 -54.54 -9.80
C GLY A 252 9.48 -54.84 -9.19
N ARG A 253 9.40 -55.12 -7.88
CA ARG A 253 8.14 -55.28 -7.14
C ARG A 253 7.96 -54.15 -6.14
N TYR A 254 6.74 -53.64 -6.00
CA TYR A 254 6.42 -52.68 -4.96
C TYR A 254 6.45 -53.35 -3.57
N THR A 255 6.92 -52.62 -2.57
CA THR A 255 7.01 -53.08 -1.18
C THR A 255 6.54 -51.95 -0.26
N LEU A 256 5.72 -52.27 0.74
CA LEU A 256 5.27 -51.30 1.73
C LEU A 256 6.16 -51.37 2.97
N HIS A 257 6.62 -50.19 3.41
CA HIS A 257 7.41 -50.02 4.62
C HIS A 257 6.68 -49.05 5.55
N HIS A 258 6.70 -49.35 6.85
CA HIS A 258 6.08 -48.50 7.87
C HIS A 258 7.06 -48.19 9.00
N LYS A 259 6.89 -47.04 9.63
CA LYS A 259 7.63 -46.62 10.82
C LYS A 259 6.71 -45.83 11.76
N THR A 260 6.49 -46.34 12.96
CA THR A 260 5.83 -45.56 14.02
C THR A 260 6.76 -44.43 14.45
N ILE A 261 6.28 -43.19 14.33
CA ILE A 261 6.99 -42.01 14.80
C ILE A 261 6.89 -41.97 16.33
N LYS A 262 8.01 -41.62 16.98
CA LYS A 262 8.09 -41.47 18.44
C LYS A 262 8.86 -40.19 18.77
N PRO A 263 8.53 -39.47 19.85
CA PRO A 263 9.33 -38.35 20.30
C PRO A 263 10.72 -38.83 20.72
N ALA A 264 11.75 -38.03 20.46
CA ALA A 264 13.13 -38.40 20.74
C ALA A 264 13.41 -38.44 22.25
N THR A 265 13.58 -39.63 22.82
CA THR A 265 13.90 -39.85 24.25
C THR A 265 15.38 -39.56 24.55
N SER A 266 15.79 -38.30 24.41
CA SER A 266 17.17 -37.85 24.61
C SER A 266 17.50 -37.67 26.10
N PHE A 267 18.18 -38.67 26.69
CA PHE A 267 18.55 -38.70 28.11
C PHE A 267 19.69 -37.73 28.51
N LEU A 268 20.35 -37.08 27.54
CA LEU A 268 21.45 -36.13 27.74
C LEU A 268 21.29 -34.94 26.76
N GLY A 269 20.88 -33.76 27.25
CA GLY A 269 20.58 -32.63 26.35
C GLY A 269 20.12 -31.32 27.00
N GLY A 270 20.94 -30.71 27.87
CA GLY A 270 21.00 -29.25 28.09
C GLY A 270 19.71 -28.45 28.42
N PHE A 271 19.42 -28.29 29.72
CA PHE A 271 18.67 -27.20 30.37
C PHE A 271 17.97 -26.12 29.51
N GLY A 272 16.63 -26.14 29.48
CA GLY A 272 15.85 -24.98 28.99
C GLY A 272 14.33 -25.16 28.95
N LYS A 273 13.64 -24.81 30.05
CA LYS A 273 12.16 -24.69 30.19
C LYS A 273 11.31 -25.98 30.05
N ARG A 274 10.42 -26.18 31.04
CA ARG A 274 9.17 -26.99 31.01
C ARG A 274 9.24 -28.45 30.55
N PHE A 275 9.57 -29.35 31.50
CA PHE A 275 9.26 -30.78 31.41
C PHE A 275 7.74 -31.03 31.46
N ALA A 276 7.19 -31.72 30.45
CA ALA A 276 5.84 -32.30 30.47
C ALA A 276 5.73 -33.57 29.58
N SER A 277 6.82 -34.33 29.43
CA SER A 277 6.96 -35.38 28.39
C SER A 277 7.55 -36.71 28.89
N MET A 278 7.42 -37.01 30.19
CA MET A 278 7.60 -38.36 30.73
C MET A 278 6.23 -38.98 31.03
N LEU A 279 6.12 -40.31 30.89
CA LEU A 279 4.90 -41.14 31.10
C LEU A 279 3.91 -41.24 29.92
N ILE A 280 4.40 -41.26 28.67
CA ILE A 280 3.70 -42.06 27.63
C ILE A 280 3.86 -43.54 28.01
N GLY A 281 2.91 -44.06 28.79
CA GLY A 281 2.85 -45.48 29.18
C GLY A 281 3.09 -45.80 30.66
N MET A 282 2.51 -45.06 31.62
CA MET A 282 2.24 -45.61 32.96
C MET A 282 1.07 -44.87 33.62
N ASN A 283 0.00 -45.60 33.97
CA ASN A 283 -1.28 -45.02 34.38
C ASN A 283 -1.23 -44.37 35.78
N SER A 284 -1.62 -43.10 35.87
CA SER A 284 -2.19 -42.51 37.10
C SER A 284 -3.72 -42.51 37.00
N GLY A 285 -4.39 -43.07 38.01
CA GLY A 285 -5.79 -43.54 37.90
C GLY A 285 -6.87 -42.46 37.84
N SER A 286 -7.18 -41.99 36.62
CA SER A 286 -8.47 -41.41 36.21
C SER A 286 -8.51 -41.05 34.71
N ASP A 287 -7.34 -40.99 34.07
CA ASP A 287 -7.12 -40.18 32.88
C ASP A 287 -7.49 -40.88 31.57
N ARG A 288 -8.34 -40.23 30.74
CA ARG A 288 -8.80 -40.77 29.44
C ARG A 288 -7.71 -40.66 28.38
N ASP A 289 -7.54 -41.69 27.53
CA ASP A 289 -6.63 -41.62 26.38
C ASP A 289 -6.83 -40.34 25.54
N GLN A 290 -5.71 -39.80 25.04
CA GLN A 290 -5.66 -38.60 24.20
C GLN A 290 -6.38 -38.82 22.87
N LEU A 291 -7.45 -38.07 22.61
CA LEU A 291 -8.28 -38.24 21.41
C LEU A 291 -7.90 -37.25 20.31
N LEU A 292 -7.66 -37.77 19.11
CA LEU A 292 -7.38 -37.00 17.91
C LEU A 292 -8.57 -36.12 17.50
N VAL A 293 -8.27 -34.86 17.13
CA VAL A 293 -9.19 -33.94 16.47
C VAL A 293 -8.89 -33.86 14.97
N GLY A 294 -7.61 -33.72 14.61
CA GLY A 294 -7.17 -33.71 13.21
C GLY A 294 -5.68 -33.46 13.02
N MET A 295 -5.20 -33.73 11.81
CA MET A 295 -3.80 -33.58 11.40
C MET A 295 -3.68 -32.79 10.09
N CYS A 296 -2.75 -31.83 10.02
CA CYS A 296 -2.52 -30.96 8.85
C CYS A 296 -1.04 -30.79 8.53
N SER A 297 -0.72 -30.56 7.25
CA SER A 297 0.62 -30.11 6.81
C SER A 297 0.66 -28.57 6.76
N GLU A 298 1.76 -27.97 7.22
CA GLU A 298 1.91 -26.51 7.28
C GLU A 298 2.54 -25.95 6.00
N SER A 299 3.66 -26.55 5.60
CA SER A 299 4.42 -26.22 4.39
C SER A 299 5.45 -27.31 4.10
N ASP A 300 5.75 -27.49 2.82
CA ASP A 300 6.88 -28.28 2.34
C ASP A 300 8.08 -27.34 2.14
N THR A 301 9.15 -27.53 2.92
CA THR A 301 10.32 -26.65 2.88
C THR A 301 11.23 -26.97 1.69
N LYS A 302 11.90 -25.94 1.14
CA LYS A 302 12.89 -26.09 0.04
C LYS A 302 14.05 -27.06 0.36
N ASN A 303 14.26 -27.41 1.64
CA ASN A 303 15.33 -28.29 2.09
C ASN A 303 14.98 -29.79 2.03
N GLY A 304 13.71 -30.14 1.81
CA GLY A 304 13.20 -31.51 1.82
C GLY A 304 12.61 -31.94 3.17
N GLU A 305 12.14 -31.00 3.99
CA GLU A 305 11.45 -31.25 5.26
C GLU A 305 9.99 -30.81 5.19
N SER A 306 9.08 -31.64 5.72
CA SER A 306 7.68 -31.26 5.95
C SER A 306 7.48 -30.93 7.43
N VAL A 307 6.61 -29.96 7.73
CA VAL A 307 6.12 -29.73 9.10
C VAL A 307 4.63 -30.08 9.18
N VAL A 308 4.28 -30.90 10.16
CA VAL A 308 2.93 -31.44 10.38
C VAL A 308 2.45 -31.06 11.78
N ALA A 309 1.24 -30.55 11.86
CA ALA A 309 0.55 -30.25 13.12
C ALA A 309 -0.51 -31.32 13.42
N VAL A 310 -0.60 -31.72 14.68
CA VAL A 310 -1.59 -32.70 15.19
C VAL A 310 -2.31 -32.07 16.38
N LEU A 311 -3.62 -31.86 16.24
CA LEU A 311 -4.48 -31.38 17.32
C LEU A 311 -5.20 -32.56 17.98
N SER A 312 -5.16 -32.59 19.31
CA SER A 312 -5.96 -33.50 20.14
C SER A 312 -6.86 -32.73 21.10
N ASP A 313 -7.67 -33.43 21.87
CA ASP A 313 -8.42 -32.92 23.03
C ASP A 313 -7.58 -32.42 24.23
N ARG A 314 -6.23 -32.50 24.15
CA ARG A 314 -5.28 -32.22 25.25
C ARG A 314 -4.15 -31.28 24.86
N ALA A 315 -3.65 -31.37 23.63
CA ALA A 315 -2.53 -30.54 23.16
C ALA A 315 -2.56 -30.32 21.64
N LEU A 316 -1.82 -29.30 21.19
CA LEU A 316 -1.44 -29.12 19.78
C LEU A 316 0.06 -29.46 19.62
N GLN A 317 0.35 -30.62 19.03
CA GLN A 317 1.71 -31.08 18.74
C GLN A 317 2.19 -30.58 17.37
N ARG A 318 3.47 -30.24 17.27
CA ARG A 318 4.10 -29.80 16.02
C ARG A 318 5.34 -30.64 15.68
N TRP A 319 5.33 -31.31 14.54
CA TRP A 319 6.32 -32.32 14.14
C TRP A 319 7.07 -31.91 12.87
N ARG A 320 8.41 -31.94 12.90
CA ARG A 320 9.30 -31.83 11.73
C ARG A 320 9.68 -33.23 11.25
N LEU A 321 9.55 -33.47 9.95
CA LEU A 321 9.88 -34.73 9.28
C LEU A 321 10.88 -34.44 8.14
N SER A 322 11.99 -35.18 8.07
CA SER A 322 13.11 -34.90 7.16
C SER A 322 13.50 -36.13 6.34
N ASN A 323 13.65 -35.96 5.02
CA ASN A 323 13.92 -37.07 4.08
C ASN A 323 15.38 -37.58 4.15
N LYS A 324 16.29 -36.82 4.77
CA LYS A 324 17.75 -37.08 4.74
C LYS A 324 18.27 -37.95 5.90
N GLY A 325 17.42 -38.34 6.86
CA GLY A 325 17.79 -39.18 7.99
C GLY A 325 16.60 -39.65 8.81
N ASN A 326 16.82 -40.56 9.76
CA ASN A 326 15.79 -41.01 10.73
C ASN A 326 15.56 -39.97 11.84
N THR A 327 15.32 -38.71 11.46
CA THR A 327 15.24 -37.55 12.34
C THR A 327 13.85 -36.93 12.31
N GLU A 328 12.86 -37.66 12.81
CA GLU A 328 11.59 -37.08 13.23
C GLU A 328 11.79 -36.29 14.53
N GLN A 329 11.33 -35.04 14.55
CA GLN A 329 11.46 -34.15 15.70
C GLN A 329 10.10 -33.59 16.08
N LEU A 330 9.62 -33.89 17.28
CA LEU A 330 8.62 -33.07 17.96
C LEU A 330 9.28 -31.72 18.26
N ILE A 331 8.78 -30.64 17.67
CA ILE A 331 9.29 -29.27 17.86
C ILE A 331 8.83 -28.77 19.23
N TYR A 332 7.53 -28.88 19.50
CA TYR A 332 6.91 -28.66 20.81
C TYR A 332 5.52 -29.33 20.85
N GLU A 333 4.97 -29.43 22.07
CA GLU A 333 3.59 -29.83 22.35
C GLU A 333 2.95 -28.74 23.22
N ASP A 334 1.94 -28.04 22.68
CA ASP A 334 1.33 -26.89 23.34
C ASP A 334 -0.01 -27.26 24.01
N VAL A 335 0.05 -27.43 25.33
CA VAL A 335 -1.10 -27.60 26.24
C VAL A 335 -1.63 -26.24 26.72
N ASP A 336 -0.78 -25.21 26.75
CA ASP A 336 -1.13 -23.88 27.24
C ASP A 336 -2.07 -23.14 26.29
N LEU A 337 -1.95 -23.36 24.97
CA LEU A 337 -2.91 -22.89 23.97
C LEU A 337 -4.32 -23.40 24.29
N LEU A 338 -4.50 -24.70 24.53
CA LEU A 338 -5.82 -25.28 24.78
C LEU A 338 -6.40 -24.80 26.12
N ARG A 339 -5.55 -24.53 27.12
CA ARG A 339 -5.98 -23.86 28.37
C ARG A 339 -6.46 -22.43 28.10
N LYS A 340 -5.67 -21.61 27.38
CA LYS A 340 -6.07 -20.24 26.97
C LYS A 340 -7.41 -20.25 26.21
N ILE A 341 -7.64 -21.25 25.34
CA ILE A 341 -8.91 -21.41 24.61
C ILE A 341 -10.07 -21.72 25.57
N ARG A 342 -9.88 -22.62 26.53
CA ARG A 342 -10.88 -22.92 27.57
C ARG A 342 -11.21 -21.69 28.42
N ASP A 343 -10.18 -20.95 28.85
CA ASP A 343 -10.33 -19.74 29.65
C ASP A 343 -11.06 -18.63 28.87
N MET A 344 -10.75 -18.49 27.57
CA MET A 344 -11.46 -17.56 26.67
C MET A 344 -12.92 -17.95 26.44
N LEU A 345 -13.25 -19.25 26.35
CA LEU A 345 -14.64 -19.74 26.26
C LEU A 345 -15.41 -19.44 27.56
N LEU A 346 -14.83 -19.76 28.71
CA LEU A 346 -15.37 -19.46 30.05
C LEU A 346 -15.65 -17.96 30.23
N PHE A 347 -14.72 -17.11 29.80
CA PHE A 347 -14.88 -15.66 29.85
C PHE A 347 -15.91 -15.12 28.84
N LYS A 348 -15.87 -15.57 27.58
CA LYS A 348 -16.70 -14.98 26.50
C LYS A 348 -18.16 -15.43 26.53
N PHE A 349 -18.45 -16.69 26.91
CA PHE A 349 -19.84 -17.19 26.93
C PHE A 349 -20.48 -17.18 28.33
N TRP A 350 -19.69 -17.22 29.41
CA TRP A 350 -20.20 -17.26 30.79
C TRP A 350 -19.64 -16.17 31.73
N ASN A 351 -18.80 -15.25 31.25
CA ASN A 351 -18.17 -14.16 32.04
C ASN A 351 -17.43 -14.65 33.31
N VAL A 352 -16.94 -15.89 33.29
CA VAL A 352 -16.15 -16.47 34.38
C VAL A 352 -14.72 -15.93 34.28
N ARG A 353 -14.38 -14.98 35.16
CA ARG A 353 -13.08 -14.26 35.14
C ARG A 353 -11.97 -14.93 35.93
N VAL A 354 -12.34 -15.85 36.83
CA VAL A 354 -11.44 -16.68 37.61
C VAL A 354 -12.07 -18.08 37.61
N PRO A 355 -11.35 -19.13 37.16
CA PRO A 355 -11.83 -20.49 37.30
C PRO A 355 -11.84 -20.88 38.78
N ASN A 356 -13.01 -20.84 39.41
CA ASN A 356 -13.27 -21.68 40.58
C ASN A 356 -13.42 -23.13 40.07
N ASP A 357 -12.86 -24.10 40.79
CA ASP A 357 -12.84 -25.52 40.39
C ASP A 357 -14.24 -26.16 40.18
N ASN A 358 -15.32 -25.46 40.56
CA ASN A 358 -16.70 -25.92 40.50
C ASN A 358 -17.46 -25.54 39.21
N VAL A 359 -16.81 -24.97 38.19
CA VAL A 359 -17.47 -24.64 36.90
C VAL A 359 -17.17 -25.71 35.84
N GLU A 360 -17.97 -26.76 35.85
CA GLU A 360 -17.90 -27.87 34.88
C GLU A 360 -18.46 -27.45 33.51
N VAL A 361 -17.64 -27.61 32.46
CA VAL A 361 -17.95 -27.22 31.08
C VAL A 361 -17.36 -28.27 30.16
N ASP A 362 -18.21 -28.91 29.34
CA ASP A 362 -17.78 -29.87 28.33
C ASP A 362 -17.17 -29.11 27.15
N LEU A 363 -15.90 -29.40 26.86
CA LEU A 363 -15.13 -28.77 25.79
C LEU A 363 -14.89 -29.77 24.65
N HIS A 364 -15.22 -29.36 23.44
CA HIS A 364 -15.08 -30.18 22.24
C HIS A 364 -14.32 -29.42 21.16
N PHE A 365 -13.10 -29.87 20.86
CA PHE A 365 -12.39 -29.50 19.64
C PHE A 365 -12.97 -30.34 18.49
N MET A 366 -13.37 -29.69 17.39
CA MET A 366 -14.26 -30.32 16.40
C MET A 366 -13.70 -30.38 14.98
N ASP A 367 -12.82 -29.45 14.62
CA ASP A 367 -12.18 -29.40 13.30
C ASP A 367 -10.89 -28.57 13.35
N PHE A 368 -9.94 -28.86 12.45
CA PHE A 368 -8.60 -28.28 12.47
C PHE A 368 -7.96 -28.17 11.07
N HIS A 369 -7.64 -26.94 10.67
CA HIS A 369 -7.02 -26.64 9.38
C HIS A 369 -5.82 -25.69 9.52
N VAL A 370 -4.74 -25.93 8.77
CA VAL A 370 -3.63 -24.99 8.61
C VAL A 370 -3.63 -24.39 7.21
N VAL A 371 -3.68 -23.07 7.10
CA VAL A 371 -3.67 -22.34 5.81
C VAL A 371 -2.80 -21.10 5.92
N ARG A 372 -1.82 -20.96 5.00
CA ARG A 372 -0.87 -19.81 4.95
C ARG A 372 -0.15 -19.53 6.28
N GLY A 373 0.14 -20.57 7.07
CA GLY A 373 0.79 -20.45 8.38
C GLY A 373 -0.14 -20.12 9.56
N ASN A 374 -1.43 -19.89 9.31
CA ASN A 374 -2.44 -19.70 10.35
C ASN A 374 -3.13 -21.03 10.67
N TYR A 375 -3.39 -21.27 11.95
CA TYR A 375 -3.96 -22.49 12.51
C TYR A 375 -5.41 -22.20 12.92
N TYR A 376 -6.36 -22.69 12.14
CA TYR A 376 -7.79 -22.53 12.35
C TYR A 376 -8.34 -23.72 13.13
N ILE A 377 -8.88 -23.45 14.32
CA ILE A 377 -9.46 -24.47 15.20
C ILE A 377 -10.93 -24.14 15.43
N LEU A 378 -11.82 -25.06 15.09
CA LEU A 378 -13.24 -25.01 15.48
C LEU A 378 -13.41 -25.65 16.86
N VAL A 379 -13.95 -24.90 17.80
CA VAL A 379 -14.28 -25.38 19.16
C VAL A 379 -15.76 -25.18 19.46
N GLY A 380 -16.33 -26.14 20.19
CA GLY A 380 -17.64 -26.04 20.81
C GLY A 380 -17.54 -26.24 22.33
N ALA A 381 -18.37 -25.55 23.09
CA ALA A 381 -18.46 -25.69 24.54
C ALA A 381 -19.90 -25.63 25.03
N VAL A 382 -20.23 -26.42 26.05
CA VAL A 382 -21.52 -26.40 26.75
C VAL A 382 -21.30 -26.44 28.27
N ASN A 383 -22.11 -25.70 29.01
CA ASN A 383 -22.15 -25.71 30.47
C ASN A 383 -23.49 -26.29 30.92
N PRO A 384 -23.60 -27.61 31.15
CA PRO A 384 -24.88 -28.27 31.45
C PRO A 384 -25.58 -27.72 32.71
N ALA A 385 -24.82 -27.18 33.66
CA ALA A 385 -25.35 -26.59 34.89
C ALA A 385 -25.94 -25.17 34.69
N HIS A 386 -25.52 -24.45 33.65
CA HIS A 386 -26.01 -23.11 33.32
C HIS A 386 -27.07 -23.15 32.21
N THR A 387 -26.71 -23.66 31.02
CA THR A 387 -27.58 -23.75 29.85
C THR A 387 -27.19 -24.97 29.00
N PRO A 388 -28.13 -25.88 28.65
CA PRO A 388 -27.90 -26.99 27.73
C PRO A 388 -27.85 -26.49 26.27
N GLN A 389 -26.91 -25.59 25.98
CA GLN A 389 -26.63 -25.04 24.66
C GLN A 389 -25.14 -25.19 24.37
N MET A 390 -24.83 -25.80 23.23
CA MET A 390 -23.50 -25.81 22.64
C MET A 390 -23.28 -24.47 21.93
N TYR A 391 -22.32 -23.68 22.43
CA TYR A 391 -21.81 -22.47 21.79
C TYR A 391 -20.55 -22.82 21.02
N TYR A 392 -20.26 -22.13 19.91
CA TYR A 392 -19.10 -22.42 19.06
C TYR A 392 -18.21 -21.18 18.92
N ALA A 393 -16.91 -21.39 18.75
CA ALA A 393 -15.95 -20.34 18.44
C ALA A 393 -14.92 -20.83 17.41
N ILE A 394 -14.35 -19.88 16.67
CA ILE A 394 -13.18 -20.10 15.83
C ILE A 394 -11.98 -19.47 16.51
N VAL A 395 -10.92 -20.25 16.69
CA VAL A 395 -9.64 -19.77 17.18
C VAL A 395 -8.66 -19.74 16.01
N VAL A 396 -7.92 -18.64 15.89
CA VAL A 396 -6.78 -18.53 14.98
C VAL A 396 -5.51 -18.41 15.82
N ALA A 397 -4.54 -19.28 15.54
CA ALA A 397 -3.22 -19.25 16.16
C ALA A 397 -2.11 -19.22 15.10
N LYS A 398 -0.89 -18.86 15.50
CA LYS A 398 0.34 -18.97 14.70
C LYS A 398 1.44 -19.66 15.51
N ALA A 399 2.39 -20.27 14.80
CA ALA A 399 3.54 -20.93 15.41
C ALA A 399 4.71 -19.97 15.63
N GLU A 400 5.23 -19.95 16.85
CA GLU A 400 6.46 -19.24 17.23
C GLU A 400 7.63 -20.23 17.41
N ALA A 401 8.72 -19.77 18.03
CA ALA A 401 9.90 -20.59 18.32
C ALA A 401 9.71 -21.56 19.50
N GLU A 402 8.97 -21.16 20.55
CA GLU A 402 8.78 -21.96 21.79
C GLU A 402 7.33 -22.45 22.02
N GLY A 403 6.38 -22.16 21.12
CA GLY A 403 4.97 -22.56 21.27
C GLY A 403 4.02 -21.94 20.24
N MET A 404 2.73 -21.94 20.53
CA MET A 404 1.69 -21.30 19.71
C MET A 404 1.20 -19.98 20.32
N GLN A 405 1.20 -18.92 19.51
CA GLN A 405 0.54 -17.66 19.83
C GLN A 405 -0.94 -17.72 19.42
N LEU A 406 -1.85 -17.36 20.34
CA LEU A 406 -3.26 -17.17 20.01
C LEU A 406 -3.43 -15.75 19.47
N GLU A 407 -3.86 -15.64 18.21
CA GLU A 407 -3.98 -14.39 17.48
C GLU A 407 -5.42 -13.86 17.48
N CYS A 408 -6.39 -14.76 17.32
CA CYS A 408 -7.80 -14.39 17.30
C CYS A 408 -8.68 -15.43 18.00
N PHE A 409 -9.74 -14.94 18.63
CA PHE A 409 -10.81 -15.75 19.19
C PHE A 409 -12.14 -15.10 18.79
N THR A 410 -12.82 -15.69 17.80
CA THR A 410 -14.11 -15.21 17.30
C THR A 410 -15.23 -16.13 17.80
N PRO A 411 -16.04 -15.71 18.79
CA PRO A 411 -17.24 -16.44 19.17
C PRO A 411 -18.28 -16.35 18.05
N LEU A 412 -18.91 -17.48 17.72
CA LEU A 412 -19.95 -17.55 16.69
C LEU A 412 -21.33 -17.30 17.33
N LYS A 413 -22.23 -16.60 16.61
CA LYS A 413 -23.63 -16.43 17.04
C LYS A 413 -24.45 -17.72 16.89
N LEU A 414 -23.88 -18.76 16.26
CA LEU A 414 -24.44 -20.11 16.21
C LEU A 414 -24.48 -20.75 17.61
N ASN A 415 -25.62 -21.32 17.99
CA ASN A 415 -25.73 -22.26 19.08
C ASN A 415 -26.69 -23.42 18.71
N LYS A 416 -26.61 -24.54 19.44
CA LYS A 416 -27.54 -25.67 19.31
C LYS A 416 -27.91 -26.23 20.68
N PHE A 417 -29.15 -26.69 20.84
CA PHE A 417 -29.58 -27.36 22.07
C PHE A 417 -28.83 -28.69 22.26
N TYR A 418 -28.15 -28.85 23.38
CA TYR A 418 -27.28 -29.98 23.66
C TYR A 418 -27.98 -31.04 24.52
N SER A 419 -27.99 -32.29 24.05
CA SER A 419 -28.61 -33.43 24.72
C SER A 419 -28.10 -34.75 24.14
N ASN A 420 -28.33 -35.87 24.82
CA ASN A 420 -28.01 -37.21 24.30
C ASN A 420 -28.68 -37.55 22.96
N LYS A 421 -29.72 -36.82 22.54
CA LYS A 421 -30.36 -36.96 21.21
C LYS A 421 -29.74 -36.06 20.14
N THR A 422 -29.21 -34.91 20.52
CA THR A 422 -28.70 -33.86 19.60
C THR A 422 -27.18 -33.72 19.60
N VAL A 423 -26.46 -34.46 20.46
CA VAL A 423 -24.99 -34.44 20.58
C VAL A 423 -24.28 -34.66 19.24
N GLN A 424 -24.75 -35.61 18.43
CA GLN A 424 -24.18 -35.87 17.09
C GLN A 424 -24.44 -34.70 16.12
N GLU A 425 -25.57 -34.01 16.24
CA GLU A 425 -25.88 -32.81 15.45
C GLU A 425 -25.08 -31.59 15.91
N CYS A 426 -24.71 -31.53 17.19
CA CYS A 426 -23.81 -30.51 17.73
C CYS A 426 -22.36 -30.75 17.26
N LEU A 427 -21.88 -31.99 17.32
CA LEU A 427 -20.52 -32.35 16.94
C LEU A 427 -20.29 -32.49 15.41
N SER A 428 -21.33 -32.28 14.59
CA SER A 428 -21.25 -32.38 13.11
C SER A 428 -20.85 -31.08 12.39
N VAL A 429 -20.54 -29.99 13.11
CA VAL A 429 -20.06 -28.75 12.50
C VAL A 429 -18.59 -28.90 12.10
N ARG A 430 -18.22 -28.41 10.91
CA ARG A 430 -16.89 -28.48 10.28
C ARG A 430 -16.56 -27.15 9.60
N ILE A 431 -15.32 -26.96 9.15
CA ILE A 431 -14.88 -25.77 8.38
C ILE A 431 -14.15 -26.16 7.10
N ILE A 432 -14.15 -25.28 6.10
CA ILE A 432 -13.07 -25.18 5.12
C ILE A 432 -12.63 -23.71 4.99
N VAL A 433 -11.34 -23.48 4.77
CA VAL A 433 -10.75 -22.12 4.73
C VAL A 433 -10.28 -21.80 3.32
N GLY A 434 -10.98 -20.87 2.66
CA GLY A 434 -10.64 -20.33 1.34
C GLY A 434 -9.72 -19.10 1.42
N PRO A 435 -9.45 -18.42 0.29
CA PRO A 435 -8.52 -17.28 0.25
C PRO A 435 -9.10 -15.98 0.81
N SER A 436 -10.43 -15.82 0.78
CA SER A 436 -11.18 -14.63 1.22
C SER A 436 -12.31 -14.96 2.22
N HIS A 437 -12.77 -16.20 2.25
CA HIS A 437 -13.88 -16.66 3.08
C HIS A 437 -13.58 -18.03 3.68
N MET A 438 -14.07 -18.25 4.90
CA MET A 438 -14.14 -19.55 5.57
C MET A 438 -15.58 -20.01 5.58
N TYR A 439 -15.83 -21.30 5.31
CA TYR A 439 -17.17 -21.87 5.23
C TYR A 439 -17.36 -22.84 6.39
N LEU A 440 -18.18 -22.44 7.36
CA LEU A 440 -18.63 -23.30 8.45
C LEU A 440 -19.79 -24.15 7.96
N TYR A 441 -19.66 -25.47 7.94
CA TYR A 441 -20.69 -26.37 7.40
C TYR A 441 -21.12 -27.46 8.36
N THR A 442 -22.27 -28.03 8.05
CA THR A 442 -22.87 -29.21 8.67
C THR A 442 -23.36 -30.12 7.55
N PRO A 443 -23.85 -31.35 7.82
CA PRO A 443 -24.41 -32.20 6.76
C PRO A 443 -25.65 -31.63 6.03
N LYS A 444 -26.16 -30.45 6.43
CA LYS A 444 -27.39 -29.83 5.89
C LYS A 444 -27.33 -28.33 5.61
N VAL A 445 -26.46 -27.59 6.28
CA VAL A 445 -26.42 -26.12 6.27
C VAL A 445 -24.98 -25.63 6.19
N ILE A 446 -24.74 -24.60 5.38
CA ILE A 446 -23.44 -23.94 5.19
C ILE A 446 -23.56 -22.45 5.51
N TYR A 447 -22.61 -21.92 6.26
CA TYR A 447 -22.48 -20.50 6.63
C TYR A 447 -21.14 -19.98 6.09
N PRO A 448 -21.13 -19.08 5.08
CA PRO A 448 -19.92 -18.39 4.64
C PRO A 448 -19.56 -17.29 5.65
N LEU A 449 -18.27 -17.12 5.95
CA LEU A 449 -17.75 -16.13 6.89
C LEU A 449 -16.58 -15.40 6.24
N LEU A 450 -16.65 -14.07 6.17
CA LEU A 450 -15.61 -13.22 5.58
C LEU A 450 -14.34 -13.25 6.44
N LEU A 451 -13.18 -13.38 5.79
CA LEU A 451 -11.86 -13.31 6.44
C LEU A 451 -11.25 -11.92 6.23
N SER A 452 -11.16 -11.13 7.30
CA SER A 452 -10.42 -9.86 7.33
C SER A 452 -9.11 -10.06 8.09
N ASN A 453 -7.97 -9.73 7.47
CA ASN A 453 -6.62 -9.95 8.03
C ASN A 453 -6.42 -11.37 8.61
N ALA A 454 -6.90 -12.38 7.87
CA ALA A 454 -6.92 -13.81 8.24
C ALA A 454 -7.81 -14.21 9.44
N ALA A 455 -8.47 -13.26 10.12
CA ALA A 455 -9.48 -13.51 11.16
C ALA A 455 -10.91 -13.50 10.58
N PRO A 456 -11.83 -14.38 11.04
CA PRO A 456 -13.23 -14.29 10.67
C PRO A 456 -13.92 -13.13 11.40
N THR A 457 -14.71 -12.34 10.68
CA THR A 457 -15.49 -11.25 11.27
C THR A 457 -16.53 -11.78 12.27
N ALA A 458 -16.73 -11.09 13.40
CA ALA A 458 -17.55 -11.57 14.52
C ALA A 458 -19.07 -11.45 14.28
N GLU A 459 -19.49 -10.94 13.13
CA GLU A 459 -20.88 -10.61 12.84
C GLU A 459 -21.50 -11.62 11.88
N MET A 460 -22.05 -12.70 12.45
CA MET A 460 -23.02 -13.53 11.74
C MET A 460 -24.34 -12.76 11.53
N GLU A 461 -24.35 -11.88 10.53
CA GLU A 461 -25.52 -11.67 9.67
C GLU A 461 -25.43 -12.50 8.37
N ALA A 462 -24.30 -13.22 8.19
CA ALA A 462 -24.06 -14.17 7.11
C ALA A 462 -25.22 -15.17 6.93
N GLU A 463 -25.72 -15.23 5.69
CA GLU A 463 -26.82 -16.09 5.30
C GLU A 463 -26.44 -17.59 5.31
N LYS A 464 -27.43 -18.44 5.57
CA LYS A 464 -27.33 -19.89 5.63
C LYS A 464 -27.81 -20.56 4.33
N VAL A 465 -26.93 -21.25 3.63
CA VAL A 465 -27.28 -22.10 2.48
C VAL A 465 -27.79 -23.45 2.98
N GLU A 466 -29.03 -23.83 2.63
CA GLU A 466 -29.74 -24.96 3.24
C GLU A 466 -30.19 -26.04 2.23
N PHE A 467 -29.71 -27.26 2.43
CA PHE A 467 -29.98 -28.43 1.57
C PHE A 467 -31.28 -29.12 2.03
N HIS A 468 -32.42 -28.70 1.49
CA HIS A 468 -33.77 -29.03 1.97
C HIS A 468 -34.26 -30.46 1.65
N LEU A 469 -33.73 -31.15 0.63
CA LEU A 469 -34.21 -32.50 0.26
C LEU A 469 -33.95 -33.53 1.38
N HIS A 470 -34.97 -34.32 1.76
CA HIS A 470 -34.92 -35.15 2.97
C HIS A 470 -33.68 -36.07 3.06
N GLU A 471 -33.34 -36.77 1.96
CA GLU A 471 -32.20 -37.70 1.90
C GLU A 471 -30.84 -37.03 1.65
N ASP A 472 -30.81 -35.79 1.15
CA ASP A 472 -29.54 -35.18 0.75
C ASP A 472 -28.66 -34.85 1.97
N ARG A 473 -27.35 -35.03 1.86
CA ARG A 473 -26.35 -34.69 2.87
C ARG A 473 -25.07 -34.22 2.19
N ILE A 474 -24.39 -33.25 2.79
CA ILE A 474 -23.00 -32.91 2.44
C ILE A 474 -22.10 -34.01 3.01
N LEU A 475 -21.35 -34.70 2.14
CA LEU A 475 -20.48 -35.85 2.45
C LEU A 475 -18.99 -35.50 2.45
N SER A 476 -18.60 -34.37 1.87
CA SER A 476 -17.22 -33.90 1.80
C SER A 476 -17.19 -32.40 1.46
N ALA A 477 -16.11 -31.71 1.82
CA ALA A 477 -15.85 -30.32 1.44
C ALA A 477 -14.34 -30.12 1.21
N ALA A 478 -13.95 -29.35 0.19
CA ALA A 478 -12.54 -29.05 -0.10
C ALA A 478 -12.39 -27.76 -0.93
N VAL A 479 -11.34 -26.98 -0.66
CA VAL A 479 -10.96 -25.85 -1.53
C VAL A 479 -10.05 -26.35 -2.65
N CYS A 480 -10.49 -26.22 -3.89
CA CYS A 480 -9.78 -26.68 -5.09
C CYS A 480 -9.60 -25.51 -6.07
N ASN A 481 -8.36 -25.21 -6.47
CA ASN A 481 -8.06 -24.04 -7.32
C ASN A 481 -8.72 -22.75 -6.79
N HIS A 482 -8.64 -22.51 -5.48
CA HIS A 482 -9.31 -21.42 -4.73
C HIS A 482 -10.85 -21.46 -4.63
N LEU A 483 -11.54 -22.35 -5.36
CA LEU A 483 -12.99 -22.53 -5.27
C LEU A 483 -13.39 -23.49 -4.12
N PRO A 484 -14.41 -23.17 -3.31
CA PRO A 484 -14.93 -24.06 -2.27
C PRO A 484 -15.93 -25.07 -2.86
N LEU A 485 -15.56 -26.35 -2.90
CA LEU A 485 -16.39 -27.43 -3.44
C LEU A 485 -16.96 -28.29 -2.31
N PHE A 486 -18.27 -28.53 -2.35
CA PHE A 486 -19.02 -29.38 -1.43
C PHE A 486 -19.60 -30.58 -2.18
N PHE A 487 -19.46 -31.79 -1.65
CA PHE A 487 -20.07 -32.99 -2.24
C PHE A 487 -21.44 -33.25 -1.59
N SER A 488 -22.53 -32.84 -2.24
CA SER A 488 -23.89 -33.23 -1.93
C SER A 488 -24.16 -34.66 -2.42
N ARG A 489 -24.88 -35.46 -1.62
CA ARG A 489 -25.32 -36.81 -1.98
C ARG A 489 -26.25 -36.82 -3.19
N THR A 490 -27.13 -35.81 -3.31
CA THR A 490 -28.17 -35.74 -4.35
C THR A 490 -27.75 -34.88 -5.54
N HIS A 491 -26.93 -33.86 -5.33
CA HIS A 491 -26.53 -32.89 -6.36
C HIS A 491 -25.08 -33.09 -6.86
N GLY A 492 -24.28 -33.94 -6.19
CA GLY A 492 -22.88 -34.17 -6.53
C GLY A 492 -21.98 -33.02 -6.07
N LEU A 493 -21.01 -32.63 -6.91
CA LEU A 493 -20.13 -31.51 -6.63
C LEU A 493 -20.88 -30.17 -6.82
N VAL A 494 -20.91 -29.36 -5.77
CA VAL A 494 -21.55 -28.04 -5.72
C VAL A 494 -20.53 -26.99 -5.27
N SER A 495 -20.43 -25.88 -5.99
CA SER A 495 -19.70 -24.68 -5.62
C SER A 495 -20.63 -23.68 -4.92
N ILE A 496 -20.13 -22.93 -3.92
CA ILE A 496 -20.91 -21.90 -3.22
C ILE A 496 -20.08 -20.62 -3.11
N THR A 497 -20.64 -19.50 -3.55
CA THR A 497 -19.96 -18.20 -3.61
C THR A 497 -20.82 -17.07 -3.01
N PRO A 498 -20.26 -16.17 -2.16
CA PRO A 498 -21.07 -15.16 -1.44
C PRO A 498 -21.51 -13.99 -2.33
N GLY A 499 -22.83 -13.80 -2.47
CA GLY A 499 -23.44 -12.79 -3.35
C GLY A 499 -23.62 -11.38 -2.76
N ASP A 500 -22.91 -11.06 -1.66
CA ASP A 500 -22.65 -9.68 -1.24
C ASP A 500 -21.40 -9.08 -1.92
N PHE A 501 -20.78 -9.82 -2.84
CA PHE A 501 -20.44 -9.21 -4.13
C PHE A 501 -21.62 -9.41 -5.08
N ASP A 502 -22.10 -8.27 -5.60
CA ASP A 502 -23.08 -8.11 -6.69
C ASP A 502 -23.37 -9.41 -7.46
N SER A 503 -24.63 -9.89 -7.47
CA SER A 503 -24.98 -11.15 -8.12
C SER A 503 -24.75 -11.16 -9.65
N THR A 504 -24.44 -9.99 -10.23
CA THR A 504 -23.88 -9.82 -11.58
C THR A 504 -22.48 -10.44 -11.75
N ASP A 505 -21.67 -10.55 -10.69
CA ASP A 505 -20.34 -11.19 -10.71
C ASP A 505 -20.40 -12.72 -10.60
N LEU A 506 -21.45 -13.27 -9.97
CA LEU A 506 -21.52 -14.70 -9.64
C LEU A 506 -22.48 -15.51 -10.52
N LEU A 507 -23.59 -14.97 -11.01
CA LEU A 507 -24.34 -15.62 -12.11
C LEU A 507 -23.68 -15.41 -13.49
N ASN A 508 -22.48 -14.84 -13.49
CA ASN A 508 -21.51 -14.90 -14.58
C ASN A 508 -20.53 -16.08 -14.42
N MET A 509 -20.30 -16.66 -13.23
CA MET A 509 -19.17 -17.59 -13.00
C MET A 509 -19.28 -18.96 -13.69
N SER A 510 -20.48 -19.39 -14.09
CA SER A 510 -20.67 -20.58 -14.95
C SER A 510 -20.65 -20.31 -16.46
N SER A 511 -20.50 -19.05 -16.90
CA SER A 511 -20.41 -18.68 -18.33
C SER A 511 -19.24 -17.75 -18.71
N CYS A 512 -18.59 -17.12 -17.73
CA CYS A 512 -17.24 -16.61 -17.83
C CYS A 512 -16.41 -17.00 -16.59
N ASN A 513 -15.32 -17.71 -16.82
CA ASN A 513 -14.17 -17.68 -15.93
C ASN A 513 -13.75 -16.20 -15.76
N THR A 514 -13.59 -15.73 -14.53
CA THR A 514 -13.06 -14.38 -14.26
C THR A 514 -11.88 -14.34 -13.26
N PRO A 515 -10.87 -15.20 -13.43
CA PRO A 515 -9.60 -14.70 -13.92
C PRO A 515 -9.84 -13.81 -15.15
N ASP A 516 -10.36 -14.38 -16.24
CA ASP A 516 -10.43 -13.82 -17.61
C ASP A 516 -11.33 -12.57 -17.83
N LEU A 517 -11.74 -11.83 -16.78
CA LEU A 517 -12.21 -10.44 -16.93
C LEU A 517 -11.07 -9.43 -16.78
N PHE A 518 -10.10 -9.74 -15.91
CA PHE A 518 -8.91 -8.93 -15.62
C PHE A 518 -7.67 -9.82 -15.34
N ALA A 519 -7.61 -10.99 -15.98
CA ALA A 519 -6.38 -11.75 -16.13
C ALA A 519 -5.64 -11.21 -17.37
N PRO A 520 -4.31 -11.25 -17.40
CA PRO A 520 -3.54 -10.86 -18.57
C PRO A 520 -3.85 -11.82 -19.73
N ILE A 521 -4.68 -11.38 -20.68
CA ILE A 521 -4.86 -12.07 -21.96
C ILE A 521 -3.49 -12.04 -22.63
N SER A 522 -2.80 -13.17 -22.55
CA SER A 522 -1.37 -13.21 -22.81
C SER A 522 -1.12 -13.14 -24.31
N PHE A 523 -0.64 -11.98 -24.78
CA PHE A 523 -0.36 -11.61 -26.18
C PHE A 523 0.56 -12.58 -26.95
N ASN A 524 1.14 -13.58 -26.25
CA ASN A 524 1.77 -14.76 -26.85
C ASN A 524 0.77 -15.83 -27.36
N ALA A 525 -0.52 -15.51 -27.46
CA ALA A 525 -1.56 -16.37 -28.03
C ALA A 525 -1.43 -16.50 -29.57
N SER A 526 -0.33 -17.08 -30.04
CA SER A 526 -0.11 -17.40 -31.46
C SER A 526 -1.30 -18.20 -32.01
N PHE A 527 -1.90 -17.77 -33.13
CA PHE A 527 -3.21 -18.25 -33.59
C PHE A 527 -3.16 -19.65 -34.26
N SER A 528 -2.41 -20.58 -33.68
CA SER A 528 -2.37 -21.98 -34.09
C SER A 528 -3.63 -22.72 -33.62
N ALA A 529 -4.59 -22.82 -34.54
CA ALA A 529 -5.68 -23.80 -34.56
C ALA A 529 -6.80 -23.74 -33.48
N PRO A 530 -7.82 -22.90 -33.70
CA PRO A 530 -9.19 -23.21 -33.27
C PRO A 530 -9.80 -24.38 -34.05
N ASP A 531 -10.02 -25.51 -33.38
CA ASP A 531 -11.01 -26.52 -33.83
C ASP A 531 -12.42 -25.97 -33.59
N GLN A 532 -13.31 -26.07 -34.58
CA GLN A 532 -14.64 -25.43 -34.58
C GLN A 532 -15.68 -26.11 -33.66
N SER A 533 -15.25 -26.76 -32.58
CA SER A 533 -16.10 -27.53 -31.66
C SER A 533 -15.90 -27.19 -30.17
N MET A 534 -15.17 -26.12 -29.85
CA MET A 534 -14.96 -25.64 -28.47
C MET A 534 -15.33 -24.15 -28.26
N LEU A 535 -15.90 -23.49 -29.28
CA LEU A 535 -16.51 -22.16 -29.15
C LEU A 535 -17.94 -22.30 -28.62
N GLY A 536 -18.07 -22.55 -27.32
CA GLY A 536 -19.34 -22.75 -26.63
C GLY A 536 -20.03 -21.44 -26.23
N ASP A 537 -21.06 -21.06 -26.98
CA ASP A 537 -22.05 -19.98 -26.77
C ASP A 537 -21.57 -18.54 -26.54
N SER A 538 -20.49 -18.25 -25.81
CA SER A 538 -20.08 -16.87 -25.50
C SER A 538 -19.61 -16.08 -26.72
N SER A 539 -18.89 -16.70 -27.66
CA SER A 539 -18.36 -16.03 -28.86
C SER A 539 -19.40 -15.75 -29.96
N ASN A 540 -20.68 -16.10 -29.76
CA ASN A 540 -21.75 -15.83 -30.74
C ASN A 540 -22.31 -14.39 -30.66
N SER A 541 -21.85 -13.60 -29.68
CA SER A 541 -22.23 -12.20 -29.46
C SER A 541 -21.68 -11.22 -30.50
N LEU A 542 -20.50 -11.49 -31.06
CA LEU A 542 -19.78 -10.57 -31.94
C LEU A 542 -20.09 -10.82 -33.44
N PRO A 543 -20.35 -9.77 -34.25
CA PRO A 543 -20.70 -9.85 -35.66
C PRO A 543 -19.51 -10.26 -36.53
N MET A 544 -18.28 -9.96 -36.09
CA MET A 544 -17.03 -10.19 -36.82
C MET A 544 -16.82 -11.67 -37.22
N TYR A 545 -17.41 -12.62 -36.48
CA TYR A 545 -17.35 -14.04 -36.81
C TYR A 545 -18.29 -14.46 -37.96
N GLN A 546 -19.18 -13.57 -38.40
CA GLN A 546 -20.22 -13.84 -39.40
C GLN A 546 -20.16 -12.91 -40.64
N LEU A 547 -19.49 -11.75 -40.55
CA LEU A 547 -19.17 -10.92 -41.71
C LEU A 547 -18.33 -11.69 -42.75
N ASP A 548 -18.45 -11.35 -44.04
CA ASP A 548 -17.55 -11.86 -45.07
C ASP A 548 -16.43 -10.85 -45.39
N PRO A 549 -15.13 -11.23 -45.32
CA PRO A 549 -14.04 -10.35 -45.68
C PRO A 549 -14.14 -9.79 -47.09
N ASP A 550 -14.69 -10.54 -48.04
CA ASP A 550 -14.81 -10.11 -49.44
C ASP A 550 -15.89 -9.03 -49.61
N ASP A 551 -17.01 -9.11 -48.87
CA ASP A 551 -18.03 -8.05 -48.82
C ASP A 551 -17.42 -6.78 -48.20
N VAL A 552 -16.75 -6.92 -47.05
CA VAL A 552 -16.06 -5.81 -46.36
C VAL A 552 -15.00 -5.16 -47.23
N TYR A 553 -14.18 -5.95 -47.95
CA TYR A 553 -13.15 -5.47 -48.87
C TYR A 553 -13.74 -4.77 -50.10
N THR A 554 -14.92 -5.20 -50.58
CA THR A 554 -15.56 -4.66 -51.78
C THR A 554 -16.40 -3.41 -51.50
N GLU A 555 -17.13 -3.38 -50.37
CA GLU A 555 -17.92 -2.21 -49.97
C GLU A 555 -17.05 -1.11 -49.33
N LEU A 556 -16.13 -1.46 -48.42
CA LEU A 556 -15.15 -0.51 -47.88
C LEU A 556 -13.88 -0.52 -48.75
N ASN A 557 -14.00 0.02 -49.96
CA ASN A 557 -12.89 0.20 -50.90
C ASN A 557 -11.93 1.33 -50.46
N ASN A 558 -11.33 1.19 -49.27
CA ASN A 558 -10.32 2.07 -48.68
C ASN A 558 -9.39 1.29 -47.73
N GLU A 559 -8.34 1.93 -47.24
CA GLU A 559 -7.28 1.32 -46.42
C GLU A 559 -7.79 0.78 -45.08
N VAL A 560 -8.85 1.39 -44.53
CA VAL A 560 -9.56 0.90 -43.33
C VAL A 560 -10.29 -0.40 -43.62
N GLY A 561 -11.03 -0.47 -44.73
CA GLY A 561 -11.72 -1.68 -45.17
C GLY A 561 -10.75 -2.82 -45.50
N GLN A 562 -9.63 -2.53 -46.16
CA GLN A 562 -8.56 -3.49 -46.41
C GLN A 562 -8.01 -4.08 -45.10
N LEU A 563 -7.69 -3.25 -44.08
CA LEU A 563 -7.17 -3.76 -42.81
C LEU A 563 -8.24 -4.47 -41.97
N LYS A 564 -9.50 -4.02 -42.00
CA LYS A 564 -10.64 -4.74 -41.40
C LYS A 564 -10.86 -6.11 -42.07
N ALA A 565 -10.79 -6.19 -43.41
CA ALA A 565 -10.89 -7.44 -44.15
C ALA A 565 -9.71 -8.39 -43.86
N ALA A 566 -8.48 -7.89 -43.77
CA ALA A 566 -7.32 -8.67 -43.36
C ALA A 566 -7.47 -9.24 -41.93
N PHE A 567 -7.99 -8.44 -41.00
CA PHE A 567 -8.30 -8.91 -39.64
C PHE A 567 -9.38 -10.00 -39.63
N LEU A 568 -10.48 -9.83 -40.38
CA LEU A 568 -11.51 -10.85 -40.54
C LEU A 568 -10.97 -12.13 -41.21
N TYR A 569 -10.12 -12.01 -42.22
CA TYR A 569 -9.42 -13.14 -42.84
C TYR A 569 -8.50 -13.87 -41.86
N ARG A 570 -7.88 -13.15 -40.91
CA ARG A 570 -7.11 -13.76 -39.83
C ARG A 570 -7.98 -14.55 -38.87
N LEU A 571 -9.17 -14.04 -38.49
CA LEU A 571 -10.14 -14.78 -37.67
C LEU A 571 -10.67 -16.02 -38.40
N LYS A 572 -10.96 -15.92 -39.70
CA LYS A 572 -11.26 -17.07 -40.59
C LYS A 572 -10.03 -17.95 -40.89
N ARG A 573 -8.86 -17.66 -40.29
CA ARG A 573 -7.60 -18.43 -40.33
C ARG A 573 -6.96 -18.57 -41.73
N ASN A 574 -7.31 -17.69 -42.67
CA ASN A 574 -6.77 -17.67 -44.04
C ASN A 574 -5.52 -16.78 -44.15
N ASN A 575 -4.41 -17.25 -43.60
CA ASN A 575 -3.15 -16.48 -43.51
C ASN A 575 -2.59 -16.04 -44.87
N ASN A 576 -2.96 -16.71 -45.97
CA ASN A 576 -2.50 -16.34 -47.31
C ASN A 576 -3.11 -14.99 -47.73
N MET A 577 -4.44 -14.84 -47.60
CA MET A 577 -5.12 -13.58 -47.91
C MET A 577 -4.71 -12.45 -46.95
N VAL A 578 -4.45 -12.76 -45.68
CA VAL A 578 -3.87 -11.79 -44.72
C VAL A 578 -2.55 -11.23 -45.26
N ASN A 579 -1.63 -12.10 -45.68
CA ASN A 579 -0.32 -11.67 -46.17
C ASN A 579 -0.41 -10.91 -47.51
N THR A 580 -1.33 -11.29 -48.40
CA THR A 580 -1.56 -10.56 -49.66
C THR A 580 -2.12 -9.17 -49.39
N ILE A 581 -3.26 -9.06 -48.69
CA ILE A 581 -3.92 -7.77 -48.43
C ILE A 581 -2.99 -6.83 -47.62
N ILE A 582 -2.18 -7.36 -46.71
CA ILE A 582 -1.20 -6.54 -45.97
C ILE A 582 0.02 -6.17 -46.82
N ALA A 583 0.40 -6.95 -47.84
CA ALA A 583 1.40 -6.52 -48.82
C ALA A 583 0.84 -5.37 -49.68
N ASP A 584 -0.35 -5.57 -50.26
CA ASP A 584 -1.03 -4.60 -51.13
C ASP A 584 -1.32 -3.27 -50.40
N LEU A 585 -1.80 -3.34 -49.15
CA LEU A 585 -2.01 -2.19 -48.26
C LEU A 585 -0.70 -1.45 -47.94
N MET A 586 0.41 -2.18 -47.74
CA MET A 586 1.71 -1.58 -47.44
C MET A 586 2.35 -0.97 -48.69
N GLU A 587 2.09 -1.51 -49.88
CA GLU A 587 2.47 -0.90 -51.16
C GLU A 587 1.64 0.37 -51.40
N SER A 588 0.31 0.33 -51.20
CA SER A 588 -0.58 1.50 -51.31
C SER A 588 -0.34 2.60 -50.26
N ILE A 589 0.22 2.26 -49.09
CA ILE A 589 0.69 3.25 -48.10
C ILE A 589 2.11 3.76 -48.44
N ALA A 590 2.91 3.01 -49.20
CA ALA A 590 4.25 3.42 -49.66
C ALA A 590 4.22 4.20 -50.99
N GLU A 591 3.15 4.12 -51.78
CA GLU A 591 2.91 4.98 -52.94
C GLU A 591 2.69 6.45 -52.52
N SER A 592 3.80 7.17 -52.36
CA SER A 592 3.80 8.59 -52.01
C SER A 592 3.14 9.46 -53.09
N ASP A 593 2.14 10.29 -52.73
CA ASP A 593 1.60 11.32 -53.62
C ASP A 593 2.76 12.22 -54.13
N PRO A 594 2.94 12.38 -55.46
CA PRO A 594 3.90 13.32 -56.04
C PRO A 594 3.80 14.78 -55.55
N LYS A 595 2.76 15.14 -54.78
CA LYS A 595 2.55 16.46 -54.17
C LYS A 595 2.96 16.59 -52.69
N GLY A 596 3.53 15.55 -52.09
CA GLY A 596 4.41 15.67 -50.92
C GLY A 596 3.83 16.38 -49.69
N ALA A 597 2.61 16.00 -49.27
CA ALA A 597 2.06 16.46 -47.99
C ALA A 597 2.60 15.63 -46.81
N PRO A 598 3.00 16.24 -45.68
CA PRO A 598 3.55 15.50 -44.54
C PRO A 598 2.51 14.71 -43.72
N LEU A 599 1.28 14.55 -44.22
CA LEU A 599 0.21 13.81 -43.54
C LEU A 599 0.28 12.29 -43.79
N ASP A 600 0.84 11.86 -44.92
CA ASP A 600 0.85 10.44 -45.32
C ASP A 600 1.80 9.59 -44.47
N ALA A 601 2.81 10.21 -43.84
CA ALA A 601 3.77 9.53 -42.96
C ALA A 601 3.13 8.79 -41.77
N TYR A 602 1.89 9.12 -41.40
CA TYR A 602 1.13 8.51 -40.31
C TYR A 602 -0.15 7.82 -40.80
N LYS A 603 -0.27 7.53 -42.10
CA LYS A 603 -1.48 6.97 -42.71
C LYS A 603 -1.85 5.61 -42.13
N LEU A 604 -0.86 4.73 -41.93
CA LEU A 604 -1.03 3.43 -41.26
C LEU A 604 -1.51 3.59 -39.81
N ASP A 605 -0.85 4.45 -39.03
CA ASP A 605 -1.17 4.71 -37.63
C ASP A 605 -2.60 5.21 -37.46
N ARG A 606 -3.04 6.14 -38.32
CA ARG A 606 -4.42 6.64 -38.32
C ARG A 606 -5.43 5.54 -38.63
N VAL A 607 -5.17 4.70 -39.64
CA VAL A 607 -6.05 3.56 -39.98
C VAL A 607 -6.17 2.59 -38.78
N VAL A 608 -5.07 2.31 -38.09
CA VAL A 608 -5.07 1.43 -36.90
C VAL A 608 -5.81 2.07 -35.71
N ILE A 609 -5.64 3.37 -35.47
CA ILE A 609 -6.34 4.09 -34.40
C ILE A 609 -7.84 4.15 -34.69
N THR A 610 -8.27 4.51 -35.91
CA THR A 610 -9.70 4.55 -36.27
C THR A 610 -10.36 3.19 -36.10
N ILE A 611 -9.69 2.07 -36.45
CA ILE A 611 -10.25 0.73 -36.20
C ILE A 611 -10.36 0.44 -34.69
N ALA A 612 -9.42 0.90 -33.86
CA ALA A 612 -9.50 0.74 -32.41
C ALA A 612 -10.55 1.63 -31.74
N GLU A 613 -10.76 2.85 -32.26
CA GLU A 613 -11.84 3.76 -31.85
C GLU A 613 -13.21 3.21 -32.27
N ASP A 614 -13.36 2.70 -33.50
CA ASP A 614 -14.54 1.96 -33.96
C ASP A 614 -14.85 0.77 -33.02
N LEU A 615 -13.85 -0.10 -32.75
CA LEU A 615 -13.99 -1.25 -31.84
C LEU A 615 -14.44 -0.85 -30.42
N ALA A 616 -14.09 0.37 -29.97
CA ALA A 616 -14.48 0.90 -28.67
C ALA A 616 -15.84 1.65 -28.70
N GLU A 617 -16.25 2.23 -29.83
CA GLU A 617 -17.47 3.06 -29.96
C GLU A 617 -18.59 2.48 -30.83
N ASP A 618 -18.42 1.29 -31.40
CA ASP A 618 -19.43 0.57 -32.17
C ASP A 618 -20.77 0.43 -31.41
N LEU A 619 -21.89 0.52 -32.15
CA LEU A 619 -23.24 0.43 -31.59
C LEU A 619 -23.70 -1.01 -31.30
N PRO A 620 -24.62 -1.23 -30.33
CA PRO A 620 -25.21 -2.55 -30.07
C PRO A 620 -26.16 -3.00 -31.21
N ILE A 621 -25.64 -3.75 -32.18
CA ILE A 621 -26.30 -4.07 -33.46
C ILE A 621 -27.64 -4.79 -33.28
N ALA A 622 -27.82 -5.57 -32.20
CA ALA A 622 -29.07 -6.30 -31.96
C ALA A 622 -30.13 -5.52 -31.16
N ASP A 623 -29.83 -4.32 -30.65
CA ASP A 623 -30.77 -3.53 -29.83
C ASP A 623 -31.64 -2.64 -30.75
N PRO A 624 -32.95 -2.90 -30.87
CA PRO A 624 -33.82 -2.18 -31.79
C PRO A 624 -33.98 -0.69 -31.44
N ARG A 625 -33.57 -0.25 -30.22
CA ARG A 625 -33.56 1.18 -29.85
C ARG A 625 -32.51 1.98 -30.61
N TRP A 626 -31.45 1.31 -31.09
CA TRP A 626 -30.39 1.92 -31.90
C TRP A 626 -30.66 1.84 -33.42
N GLN A 627 -31.76 1.20 -33.86
CA GLN A 627 -32.00 0.92 -35.27
C GLN A 627 -31.96 2.18 -36.16
N SER A 628 -32.55 3.31 -35.73
CA SER A 628 -32.50 4.56 -36.50
C SER A 628 -31.09 5.11 -36.64
N ALA A 629 -30.27 5.04 -35.58
CA ALA A 629 -28.87 5.47 -35.60
C ALA A 629 -27.98 4.54 -36.46
N ILE A 630 -28.33 3.25 -36.56
CA ILE A 630 -27.67 2.28 -37.44
C ILE A 630 -28.07 2.51 -38.91
N GLU A 631 -29.33 2.86 -39.17
CA GLU A 631 -29.84 3.20 -40.51
C GLU A 631 -29.31 4.54 -41.03
N GLU A 632 -29.13 5.54 -40.15
CA GLU A 632 -28.54 6.85 -40.48
C GLU A 632 -27.01 6.82 -40.63
N TYR A 633 -26.31 5.86 -40.01
CA TYR A 633 -24.85 5.82 -39.98
C TYR A 633 -24.28 4.57 -40.69
N GLU A 634 -24.07 4.68 -42.00
CA GLU A 634 -23.66 3.56 -42.88
C GLU A 634 -22.39 2.82 -42.42
N GLY A 635 -21.48 3.48 -41.69
CA GLY A 635 -20.28 2.86 -41.12
C GLY A 635 -20.58 1.67 -40.20
N ASN A 636 -21.74 1.65 -39.51
CA ASN A 636 -22.13 0.56 -38.60
C ASN A 636 -22.44 -0.76 -39.33
N ARG A 637 -22.62 -0.78 -40.66
CA ARG A 637 -22.81 -2.05 -41.41
C ARG A 637 -21.62 -3.00 -41.27
N HIS A 638 -20.43 -2.45 -41.03
CA HIS A 638 -19.17 -3.17 -40.86
C HIS A 638 -18.56 -2.97 -39.46
N ALA A 639 -19.42 -2.75 -38.46
CA ALA A 639 -19.07 -2.74 -37.04
C ALA A 639 -18.47 -4.10 -36.63
N LEU A 640 -17.37 -4.06 -35.88
CA LEU A 640 -16.57 -5.23 -35.50
C LEU A 640 -16.68 -5.56 -34.01
N GLY A 641 -16.78 -4.54 -33.15
CA GLY A 641 -17.00 -4.64 -31.71
C GLY A 641 -18.47 -4.46 -31.30
N GLY A 642 -19.35 -4.15 -32.26
CA GLY A 642 -20.78 -3.93 -32.03
C GLY A 642 -21.49 -5.19 -31.50
N SER A 643 -21.89 -5.17 -30.24
CA SER A 643 -22.38 -6.36 -29.53
C SER A 643 -23.84 -6.72 -29.83
N ARG A 644 -24.14 -8.04 -29.83
CA ARG A 644 -25.52 -8.57 -29.84
C ARG A 644 -26.15 -8.72 -28.45
N SER A 645 -25.43 -8.38 -27.39
CA SER A 645 -25.94 -8.42 -26.02
C SER A 645 -26.83 -7.23 -25.70
N MET A 646 -27.94 -7.45 -24.98
CA MET A 646 -28.81 -6.39 -24.45
C MET A 646 -28.32 -5.83 -23.11
N GLN A 647 -27.23 -6.36 -22.56
CA GLN A 647 -26.68 -5.93 -21.27
C GLN A 647 -25.37 -5.17 -21.46
N ILE A 648 -25.35 -3.89 -21.07
CA ILE A 648 -24.19 -2.99 -21.18
C ILE A 648 -22.88 -3.63 -20.67
N ILE A 649 -22.90 -4.31 -19.52
CA ILE A 649 -21.69 -4.95 -18.96
C ILE A 649 -21.07 -6.01 -19.90
N ASN A 650 -21.92 -6.72 -20.65
CA ASN A 650 -21.48 -7.69 -21.64
C ASN A 650 -21.11 -7.02 -22.97
N GLN A 651 -21.75 -5.89 -23.34
CA GLN A 651 -21.34 -5.08 -24.49
C GLN A 651 -19.91 -4.53 -24.29
N LEU A 652 -19.56 -4.07 -23.09
CA LEU A 652 -18.21 -3.64 -22.73
C LEU A 652 -17.20 -4.81 -22.77
N ARG A 653 -17.61 -5.99 -22.30
CA ARG A 653 -16.81 -7.23 -22.38
C ARG A 653 -16.54 -7.64 -23.85
N ASP A 654 -17.56 -7.62 -24.70
CA ASP A 654 -17.45 -7.90 -26.13
C ASP A 654 -16.49 -6.93 -26.83
N LYS A 655 -16.58 -5.62 -26.54
CA LYS A 655 -15.66 -4.59 -27.04
C LYS A 655 -14.21 -4.84 -26.61
N SER A 656 -13.99 -5.21 -25.34
CA SER A 656 -12.66 -5.57 -24.81
C SER A 656 -12.05 -6.77 -25.55
N ILE A 657 -12.83 -7.83 -25.78
CA ILE A 657 -12.41 -9.03 -26.52
C ILE A 657 -12.08 -8.69 -27.98
N ALA A 658 -12.92 -7.89 -28.65
CA ALA A 658 -12.72 -7.51 -30.04
C ALA A 658 -11.47 -6.64 -30.22
N LEU A 659 -11.19 -5.70 -29.30
CA LEU A 659 -9.98 -4.89 -29.30
C LEU A 659 -8.72 -5.72 -29.02
N GLN A 660 -8.76 -6.65 -28.06
CA GLN A 660 -7.62 -7.54 -27.79
C GLN A 660 -7.26 -8.39 -29.02
N HIS A 661 -8.25 -9.00 -29.67
CA HIS A 661 -8.03 -9.76 -30.90
C HIS A 661 -7.46 -8.92 -32.05
N PHE A 662 -7.82 -7.63 -32.13
CA PHE A 662 -7.23 -6.71 -33.08
C PHE A 662 -5.75 -6.44 -32.77
N ILE A 663 -5.39 -6.22 -31.49
CA ILE A 663 -3.98 -6.01 -31.10
C ILE A 663 -3.15 -7.28 -31.30
N ASP A 664 -3.67 -8.47 -30.97
CA ASP A 664 -3.04 -9.77 -31.27
C ASP A 664 -2.77 -9.92 -32.78
N PHE A 665 -3.67 -9.41 -33.62
CA PHE A 665 -3.52 -9.40 -35.08
C PHE A 665 -2.44 -8.42 -35.56
N LEU A 666 -2.34 -7.21 -34.98
CA LEU A 666 -1.27 -6.24 -35.29
C LEU A 666 0.12 -6.82 -34.98
N HIS A 667 0.26 -7.52 -33.85
CA HIS A 667 1.48 -8.24 -33.46
C HIS A 667 1.79 -9.37 -34.45
N PHE A 668 0.84 -10.27 -34.73
CA PHE A 668 1.07 -11.38 -35.65
C PHE A 668 1.45 -10.94 -37.07
N SER A 669 0.79 -9.90 -37.59
CA SER A 669 0.97 -9.42 -38.97
C SER A 669 2.24 -8.60 -39.18
N ALA A 670 3.03 -8.36 -38.13
CA ALA A 670 4.15 -7.42 -38.11
C ALA A 670 3.75 -5.99 -38.57
N VAL A 671 2.47 -5.62 -38.38
CA VAL A 671 2.01 -4.24 -38.50
C VAL A 671 2.45 -3.43 -37.28
N TRP A 672 2.48 -4.05 -36.09
CA TRP A 672 2.90 -3.42 -34.83
C TRP A 672 4.29 -2.75 -34.92
N GLU A 673 5.29 -3.45 -35.47
CA GLU A 673 6.66 -2.94 -35.65
C GLU A 673 6.81 -1.87 -36.75
N LYS A 674 5.70 -1.49 -37.41
CA LYS A 674 5.63 -0.39 -38.39
C LYS A 674 4.85 0.83 -37.86
N LEU A 675 4.31 0.75 -36.64
CA LEU A 675 3.61 1.86 -35.99
C LEU A 675 4.61 2.89 -35.47
N ASN A 676 4.21 4.16 -35.53
CA ASN A 676 5.02 5.31 -35.19
C ASN A 676 4.41 6.05 -33.98
N ALA A 677 4.86 7.29 -33.76
CA ALA A 677 4.24 8.21 -32.82
C ALA A 677 3.57 9.35 -33.59
N ILE A 678 2.26 9.54 -33.36
CA ILE A 678 1.46 10.53 -34.08
C ILE A 678 1.29 11.82 -33.25
N PRO A 679 1.10 12.99 -33.89
CA PRO A 679 0.75 14.22 -33.17
C PRO A 679 -0.61 14.05 -32.46
N CYS A 680 -0.60 14.03 -31.13
CA CYS A 680 -1.79 13.84 -30.31
C CYS A 680 -2.01 15.08 -29.42
N GLY A 681 -2.89 15.99 -29.87
CA GLY A 681 -3.19 17.23 -29.15
C GLY A 681 -2.04 18.24 -29.19
N SER A 682 -1.42 18.51 -28.05
CA SER A 682 -0.54 19.67 -27.79
C SER A 682 0.90 19.52 -28.33
N ASN A 683 1.04 19.25 -29.64
CA ASN A 683 2.32 19.11 -30.37
C ASN A 683 3.27 18.01 -29.85
N VAL A 684 2.82 17.12 -28.97
CA VAL A 684 3.56 15.92 -28.55
C VAL A 684 3.24 14.75 -29.48
N LEU A 685 4.26 14.01 -29.89
CA LEU A 685 4.09 12.75 -30.62
C LEU A 685 3.81 11.63 -29.61
N LYS A 686 2.57 11.11 -29.56
CA LYS A 686 2.23 9.94 -28.74
C LYS A 686 2.31 8.67 -29.58
N PRO A 687 3.11 7.66 -29.18
CA PRO A 687 3.16 6.35 -29.82
C PRO A 687 1.78 5.70 -29.95
N THR A 688 1.47 5.17 -31.13
CA THR A 688 0.18 4.52 -31.41
C THR A 688 -0.10 3.37 -30.45
N ALA A 689 0.92 2.60 -30.04
CA ALA A 689 0.79 1.58 -28.99
C ALA A 689 0.22 2.12 -27.66
N TYR A 690 0.61 3.33 -27.24
CA TYR A 690 0.08 3.95 -26.02
C TYR A 690 -1.31 4.57 -26.22
N ILE A 691 -1.73 4.87 -27.45
CA ILE A 691 -3.12 5.25 -27.76
C ILE A 691 -4.02 4.01 -27.68
N LEU A 692 -3.57 2.86 -28.22
CA LEU A 692 -4.27 1.57 -28.06
C LEU A 692 -4.35 1.14 -26.58
N SER A 693 -3.31 1.40 -25.78
CA SER A 693 -3.32 1.20 -24.33
C SER A 693 -4.34 2.11 -23.63
N ASP A 694 -4.38 3.42 -23.94
CA ASP A 694 -5.37 4.36 -23.39
C ASP A 694 -6.81 3.90 -23.70
N ILE A 695 -7.09 3.41 -24.91
CA ILE A 695 -8.43 2.92 -25.31
C ILE A 695 -8.79 1.65 -24.51
N SER A 696 -7.86 0.70 -24.39
CA SER A 696 -8.05 -0.52 -23.59
C SER A 696 -8.33 -0.19 -22.11
N GLU A 697 -7.56 0.75 -21.54
CA GLU A 697 -7.76 1.25 -20.19
C GLU A 697 -9.13 1.94 -20.00
N LYS A 698 -9.65 2.66 -21.00
CA LYS A 698 -10.98 3.29 -20.93
C LYS A 698 -12.12 2.26 -20.96
N ILE A 699 -11.98 1.15 -21.71
CA ILE A 699 -12.96 0.03 -21.67
C ILE A 699 -12.93 -0.65 -20.29
N VAL A 700 -11.74 -0.87 -19.71
CA VAL A 700 -11.58 -1.37 -18.34
C VAL A 700 -12.21 -0.41 -17.32
N ALA A 701 -11.97 0.89 -17.45
CA ALA A 701 -12.53 1.91 -16.56
C ALA A 701 -14.07 1.98 -16.65
N ALA A 702 -14.63 1.91 -17.86
CA ALA A 702 -16.09 1.85 -18.05
C ALA A 702 -16.70 0.57 -17.46
N THR A 703 -16.01 -0.56 -17.59
CA THR A 703 -16.43 -1.84 -16.99
C THR A 703 -16.43 -1.75 -15.46
N ALA A 704 -15.38 -1.18 -14.87
CA ALA A 704 -15.27 -0.95 -13.42
C ALA A 704 -16.32 0.04 -12.90
N LEU A 705 -16.55 1.16 -13.60
CA LEU A 705 -17.59 2.13 -13.27
C LEU A 705 -18.98 1.48 -13.30
N ARG A 706 -19.28 0.64 -14.30
CA ARG A 706 -20.57 -0.05 -14.39
C ARG A 706 -20.80 -1.02 -13.21
N ALA A 707 -19.75 -1.63 -12.68
CA ALA A 707 -19.78 -2.45 -11.46
C ALA A 707 -19.82 -1.64 -10.14
N MET A 708 -19.54 -0.33 -10.19
CA MET A 708 -19.77 0.60 -9.08
C MET A 708 -21.16 1.25 -9.15
N GLN A 709 -21.71 1.43 -10.36
CA GLN A 709 -23.05 1.96 -10.61
C GLN A 709 -24.17 1.08 -10.04
N SER A 710 -23.99 -0.23 -9.92
CA SER A 710 -24.95 -1.09 -9.22
C SER A 710 -25.06 -0.79 -7.72
N LYS A 711 -23.95 -0.35 -7.11
CA LYS A 711 -23.83 -0.05 -5.68
C LYS A 711 -24.26 1.40 -5.36
N MET A 712 -23.90 2.35 -6.21
CA MET A 712 -24.20 3.78 -6.04
C MET A 712 -24.86 4.39 -7.30
N PRO A 713 -26.03 3.88 -7.75
CA PRO A 713 -26.62 4.25 -9.04
C PRO A 713 -26.85 5.75 -9.17
N LYS A 714 -27.54 6.38 -8.21
CA LYS A 714 -27.88 7.81 -8.26
C LYS A 714 -26.68 8.73 -8.52
N LEU A 715 -25.54 8.44 -7.89
CA LEU A 715 -24.31 9.23 -8.01
C LEU A 715 -23.69 9.09 -9.41
N VAL A 716 -23.64 7.86 -9.93
CA VAL A 716 -23.08 7.59 -11.25
C VAL A 716 -24.04 8.03 -12.36
N ASP A 717 -25.35 7.88 -12.16
CA ASP A 717 -26.40 8.33 -13.09
C ASP A 717 -26.37 9.86 -13.25
N GLU A 718 -26.29 10.60 -12.14
CA GLU A 718 -26.18 12.07 -12.14
C GLU A 718 -24.87 12.54 -12.82
N ALA A 719 -23.75 11.86 -12.57
CA ALA A 719 -22.48 12.14 -13.24
C ALA A 719 -22.51 11.82 -14.75
N ILE A 720 -23.19 10.74 -15.15
CA ILE A 720 -23.42 10.37 -16.56
C ILE A 720 -24.29 11.42 -17.26
N ASP A 721 -25.39 11.86 -16.63
CA ASP A 721 -26.27 12.88 -17.19
C ASP A 721 -25.53 14.21 -17.42
N ILE A 722 -24.71 14.65 -16.46
CA ILE A 722 -23.83 15.83 -16.61
C ILE A 722 -22.82 15.61 -17.73
N THR A 723 -22.17 14.44 -17.78
CA THR A 723 -21.12 14.15 -18.77
C THR A 723 -21.67 14.12 -20.21
N VAL A 724 -22.83 13.50 -20.43
CA VAL A 724 -23.48 13.47 -21.75
C VAL A 724 -23.99 14.86 -22.15
N ALA A 725 -24.49 15.65 -21.20
CA ALA A 725 -24.85 17.04 -21.45
C ALA A 725 -23.65 17.92 -21.84
N GLN A 726 -22.46 17.68 -21.26
CA GLN A 726 -21.20 18.33 -21.66
C GLN A 726 -20.75 17.98 -23.09
N TRP A 727 -21.32 16.94 -23.71
CA TRP A 727 -21.04 16.57 -25.10
C TRP A 727 -22.04 17.17 -26.12
N ASP A 728 -23.04 17.94 -25.65
CA ASP A 728 -24.21 18.40 -26.42
C ASP A 728 -25.08 17.27 -27.04
N GLU A 729 -24.82 16.02 -26.69
CA GLU A 729 -25.57 14.84 -27.13
C GLU A 729 -26.84 14.64 -26.29
N LYS A 730 -27.93 14.12 -26.89
CA LYS A 730 -29.21 13.91 -26.21
C LYS A 730 -29.85 12.58 -26.62
N PRO A 731 -30.49 11.84 -25.69
CA PRO A 731 -31.16 10.58 -26.01
C PRO A 731 -32.28 10.79 -27.04
N GLN A 732 -32.22 10.01 -28.12
CA GLN A 732 -33.27 9.94 -29.12
C GLN A 732 -34.23 8.78 -28.82
N GLY A 733 -35.52 8.98 -29.10
CA GLY A 733 -36.54 7.92 -29.02
C GLY A 733 -36.71 7.32 -27.61
N SER A 734 -36.12 6.14 -27.39
CA SER A 734 -36.17 5.38 -26.13
C SER A 734 -34.78 4.98 -25.60
N LEU A 735 -33.73 5.62 -26.10
CA LEU A 735 -32.38 5.55 -25.53
C LEU A 735 -32.30 6.39 -24.24
N THR A 736 -31.28 6.10 -23.43
CA THR A 736 -30.93 6.87 -22.22
C THR A 736 -29.55 7.51 -22.37
N THR A 737 -29.22 8.42 -21.46
CA THR A 737 -27.86 8.97 -21.28
C THR A 737 -26.84 7.86 -20.97
N GLN A 738 -27.22 6.83 -20.21
CA GLN A 738 -26.36 5.66 -19.97
C GLN A 738 -26.02 4.91 -21.27
N ASP A 739 -26.99 4.74 -22.17
CA ASP A 739 -26.76 4.07 -23.46
C ASP A 739 -25.74 4.83 -24.31
N ILE A 740 -25.84 6.17 -24.36
CA ILE A 740 -24.87 7.04 -25.05
C ILE A 740 -23.50 6.97 -24.39
N PHE A 741 -23.43 7.08 -23.05
CA PHE A 741 -22.18 7.13 -22.30
C PHE A 741 -21.34 5.86 -22.46
N TYR A 742 -21.95 4.67 -22.35
CA TYR A 742 -21.24 3.40 -22.51
C TYR A 742 -20.99 3.01 -23.98
N VAL A 743 -21.50 3.79 -24.93
CA VAL A 743 -21.06 3.78 -26.33
C VAL A 743 -19.84 4.69 -26.52
N LYS A 744 -19.83 5.92 -25.98
CA LYS A 744 -18.78 6.94 -26.20
C LYS A 744 -17.56 6.83 -25.30
N LEU A 745 -16.92 5.66 -25.34
CA LEU A 745 -15.81 5.29 -24.48
C LEU A 745 -14.51 6.09 -24.71
N CYS A 746 -14.29 6.67 -25.89
CA CYS A 746 -13.07 7.47 -26.12
C CYS A 746 -13.09 8.79 -25.34
N LYS A 747 -14.29 9.28 -24.98
CA LYS A 747 -14.53 10.45 -24.11
C LYS A 747 -14.64 10.10 -22.62
N PHE A 748 -14.48 8.83 -22.20
CA PHE A 748 -14.81 8.34 -20.85
C PHE A 748 -14.25 9.21 -19.71
N GLN A 749 -13.03 9.75 -19.84
CA GLN A 749 -12.38 10.54 -18.79
C GLN A 749 -13.15 11.80 -18.34
N CYS A 750 -14.09 12.32 -19.15
CA CYS A 750 -14.89 13.48 -18.80
C CYS A 750 -15.71 13.28 -17.50
N ILE A 751 -16.08 12.04 -17.14
CA ILE A 751 -16.89 11.78 -15.94
C ILE A 751 -16.17 12.09 -14.63
N PHE A 752 -14.83 12.06 -14.61
CA PHE A 752 -14.07 12.53 -13.44
C PHE A 752 -14.23 14.04 -13.22
N GLY A 753 -14.37 14.80 -14.31
CA GLY A 753 -14.76 16.22 -14.26
C GLY A 753 -16.14 16.40 -13.65
N ALA A 754 -17.15 15.69 -14.18
CA ALA A 754 -18.51 15.73 -13.64
C ALA A 754 -18.58 15.38 -12.14
N PHE A 755 -17.83 14.37 -11.68
CA PHE A 755 -17.73 14.05 -10.25
C PHE A 755 -17.11 15.18 -9.40
N ALA A 756 -16.12 15.90 -9.92
CA ALA A 756 -15.55 17.06 -9.23
C ALA A 756 -16.54 18.24 -9.19
N ASP A 757 -17.19 18.53 -10.33
CA ASP A 757 -18.18 19.59 -10.46
C ASP A 757 -19.39 19.35 -9.52
N MET A 758 -19.89 18.10 -9.43
CA MET A 758 -20.94 17.70 -8.48
C MET A 758 -20.57 17.93 -7.01
N ALA A 759 -19.30 17.74 -6.65
CA ALA A 759 -18.82 17.99 -5.29
C ALA A 759 -18.80 19.50 -4.99
N ASP A 760 -18.25 20.32 -5.90
CA ASP A 760 -18.22 21.78 -5.78
C ASP A 760 -19.63 22.40 -5.70
N ASP A 761 -20.56 21.94 -6.55
CA ASP A 761 -21.96 22.41 -6.56
C ASP A 761 -22.67 22.09 -5.24
N ARG A 762 -22.47 20.88 -4.69
CA ARG A 762 -23.12 20.47 -3.42
C ARG A 762 -22.53 21.19 -2.20
N ILE A 763 -21.23 21.52 -2.22
CA ILE A 763 -20.59 22.38 -1.22
C ILE A 763 -21.19 23.80 -1.29
N THR A 764 -21.29 24.35 -2.50
CA THR A 764 -21.84 25.69 -2.75
C THR A 764 -23.31 25.80 -2.32
N ALA A 765 -24.13 24.81 -2.65
CA ALA A 765 -25.57 24.81 -2.36
C ALA A 765 -25.90 24.82 -0.86
N GLN A 766 -25.11 24.15 -0.01
CA GLN A 766 -25.43 24.03 1.42
C GLN A 766 -25.07 25.25 2.27
N ASN A 767 -24.28 26.22 1.76
CA ASN A 767 -23.76 27.41 2.48
C ASN A 767 -22.89 27.13 3.74
N ARG A 768 -22.91 25.91 4.27
CA ARG A 768 -22.02 25.36 5.30
C ARG A 768 -21.75 23.91 4.97
N THR A 769 -20.51 23.48 5.14
CA THR A 769 -20.14 22.07 5.09
C THR A 769 -20.81 21.31 6.23
N THR A 770 -21.30 20.10 5.92
CA THR A 770 -21.95 19.20 6.89
C THR A 770 -21.41 17.79 6.70
N ALA A 771 -21.63 16.89 7.67
CA ALA A 771 -21.29 15.47 7.50
C ALA A 771 -21.95 14.85 6.24
N SER A 772 -23.09 15.37 5.78
CA SER A 772 -23.77 14.93 4.54
C SER A 772 -23.07 15.37 3.24
N VAL A 773 -22.17 16.36 3.33
CA VAL A 773 -21.27 16.78 2.25
C VAL A 773 -19.99 15.93 2.32
N ALA A 774 -19.42 15.76 3.52
CA ALA A 774 -18.22 14.94 3.70
C ALA A 774 -18.43 13.48 3.26
N GLN A 775 -19.58 12.87 3.61
CA GLN A 775 -19.94 11.54 3.13
C GLN A 775 -20.10 11.51 1.60
N PHE A 776 -20.76 12.50 0.99
CA PHE A 776 -20.95 12.54 -0.47
C PHE A 776 -19.61 12.66 -1.23
N VAL A 777 -18.67 13.44 -0.70
CA VAL A 777 -17.29 13.48 -1.23
C VAL A 777 -16.60 12.13 -1.04
N ALA A 778 -16.79 11.46 0.10
CA ALA A 778 -16.24 10.11 0.32
C ALA A 778 -16.86 9.04 -0.60
N ASP A 779 -18.15 9.15 -0.93
CA ASP A 779 -18.86 8.27 -1.86
C ASP A 779 -18.28 8.46 -3.28
N ILE A 780 -18.12 9.71 -3.72
CA ILE A 780 -17.47 10.07 -4.99
C ILE A 780 -16.03 9.54 -5.06
N ASN A 781 -15.22 9.81 -4.04
CA ASN A 781 -13.85 9.29 -3.95
C ASN A 781 -13.82 7.76 -4.08
N SER A 782 -14.77 7.06 -3.46
CA SER A 782 -14.87 5.59 -3.55
C SER A 782 -15.17 5.10 -4.97
N ILE A 783 -16.01 5.81 -5.73
CA ILE A 783 -16.27 5.51 -7.15
C ILE A 783 -15.01 5.72 -7.98
N VAL A 784 -14.32 6.85 -7.78
CA VAL A 784 -13.11 7.22 -8.53
C VAL A 784 -11.95 6.26 -8.26
N LEU A 785 -11.69 5.95 -6.99
CA LEU A 785 -10.67 4.99 -6.56
C LEU A 785 -10.99 3.57 -7.03
N GLY A 786 -12.25 3.12 -6.90
CA GLY A 786 -12.69 1.82 -7.38
C GLY A 786 -12.55 1.65 -8.90
N THR A 787 -12.75 2.74 -9.65
CA THR A 787 -12.60 2.76 -11.12
C THR A 787 -11.12 2.74 -11.53
N LEU A 788 -10.32 3.69 -11.03
CA LEU A 788 -8.91 3.83 -11.42
C LEU A 788 -8.00 2.73 -10.85
N GLY A 789 -8.38 2.12 -9.73
CA GLY A 789 -7.67 0.97 -9.16
C GLY A 789 -7.65 -0.26 -10.09
N GLN A 790 -8.66 -0.45 -10.95
CA GLN A 790 -8.64 -1.51 -11.96
C GLN A 790 -7.81 -1.11 -13.19
N VAL A 791 -7.81 0.17 -13.57
CA VAL A 791 -6.97 0.72 -14.65
C VAL A 791 -5.48 0.52 -14.33
N LEU A 792 -5.05 0.82 -13.10
CA LEU A 792 -3.66 0.62 -12.69
C LEU A 792 -3.25 -0.86 -12.70
N ARG A 793 -4.10 -1.77 -12.21
CA ARG A 793 -3.86 -3.22 -12.28
C ARG A 793 -3.75 -3.72 -13.72
N PHE A 794 -4.63 -3.26 -14.62
CA PHE A 794 -4.55 -3.60 -16.03
C PHE A 794 -3.23 -3.10 -16.65
N ARG A 795 -2.81 -1.87 -16.33
CA ARG A 795 -1.54 -1.30 -16.79
C ARG A 795 -0.35 -2.13 -16.32
N GLU A 796 -0.26 -2.45 -15.03
CA GLU A 796 0.80 -3.30 -14.44
C GLU A 796 0.89 -4.68 -15.10
N GLN A 797 -0.25 -5.31 -15.41
CA GLN A 797 -0.29 -6.64 -16.01
C GLN A 797 0.13 -6.67 -17.49
N ASN A 798 -0.06 -5.57 -18.23
CA ASN A 798 0.06 -5.55 -19.70
C ASN A 798 1.24 -4.69 -20.22
N VAL A 799 2.14 -4.21 -19.34
CA VAL A 799 3.34 -3.41 -19.69
C VAL A 799 4.18 -4.04 -20.81
N SER A 800 4.30 -5.38 -20.82
CA SER A 800 5.05 -6.13 -21.84
C SER A 800 4.53 -5.95 -23.27
N SER A 801 3.23 -5.68 -23.40
CA SER A 801 2.45 -5.90 -24.62
C SER A 801 2.21 -4.62 -25.40
N PHE A 802 2.16 -3.50 -24.69
CA PHE A 802 2.20 -2.13 -25.23
C PHE A 802 3.62 -1.56 -25.25
N LYS A 803 4.65 -2.42 -25.08
CA LYS A 803 6.05 -2.01 -25.07
C LYS A 803 6.52 -1.63 -26.48
N LEU A 804 7.25 -0.52 -26.57
CA LEU A 804 7.86 -0.03 -27.80
C LEU A 804 9.24 -0.67 -28.03
N THR A 805 9.59 -0.85 -29.30
CA THR A 805 10.93 -1.28 -29.75
C THR A 805 11.99 -0.18 -29.67
N ALA A 806 11.58 1.09 -29.48
CA ALA A 806 12.47 2.22 -29.21
C ALA A 806 12.05 2.99 -27.94
N ASN A 807 13.00 3.26 -27.04
CA ASN A 807 12.76 3.89 -25.74
C ASN A 807 12.57 5.44 -25.81
N SER A 808 12.53 6.04 -26.99
CA SER A 808 12.74 7.48 -27.20
C SER A 808 11.47 8.33 -27.26
N TYR A 809 10.34 7.84 -26.75
CA TYR A 809 9.04 8.48 -26.91
C TYR A 809 8.34 8.80 -25.58
N GLU A 810 7.74 9.99 -25.56
CA GLU A 810 7.04 10.60 -24.44
C GLU A 810 5.72 9.88 -24.12
N ASN A 811 5.61 9.34 -22.90
CA ASN A 811 4.46 8.55 -22.45
C ASN A 811 3.70 9.26 -21.33
N GLN A 812 2.74 10.11 -21.70
CA GLN A 812 1.75 10.61 -20.75
C GLN A 812 0.47 9.75 -20.84
N PRO A 813 0.15 8.93 -19.81
CA PRO A 813 -1.13 8.23 -19.74
C PRO A 813 -2.26 9.25 -19.50
N TRP A 814 -3.47 8.97 -20.00
CA TRP A 814 -4.64 9.84 -19.83
C TRP A 814 -4.97 10.14 -18.35
N THR A 815 -4.63 9.23 -17.42
CA THR A 815 -4.77 9.43 -15.96
C THR A 815 -3.86 10.53 -15.40
N ALA A 816 -2.77 10.88 -16.11
CA ALA A 816 -1.81 11.93 -15.75
C ALA A 816 -1.86 13.15 -16.68
N MET A 817 -2.80 13.16 -17.63
CA MET A 817 -3.00 14.24 -18.60
C MET A 817 -3.99 15.29 -18.05
N SER A 818 -3.72 16.56 -18.33
CA SER A 818 -4.53 17.73 -17.96
C SER A 818 -5.48 18.14 -19.09
N GLY A 819 -6.50 18.94 -18.78
CA GLY A 819 -7.56 19.34 -19.69
C GLY A 819 -8.56 18.20 -20.02
N PRO A 820 -9.50 18.42 -20.96
CA PRO A 820 -10.61 17.49 -21.23
C PRO A 820 -10.18 16.12 -21.81
N ALA A 821 -8.91 15.96 -22.18
CA ALA A 821 -8.34 14.71 -22.67
C ALA A 821 -7.85 13.77 -21.55
N GLY A 822 -7.80 14.23 -20.28
CA GLY A 822 -7.31 13.44 -19.16
C GLY A 822 -8.01 13.69 -17.82
N ALA A 823 -7.55 13.01 -16.77
CA ALA A 823 -8.17 13.02 -15.45
C ALA A 823 -7.40 13.81 -14.38
N HIS A 824 -6.17 14.28 -14.68
CA HIS A 824 -5.25 14.82 -13.67
C HIS A 824 -5.84 16.00 -12.88
N ASP A 825 -6.51 16.92 -13.57
CA ASP A 825 -7.01 18.16 -12.99
C ASP A 825 -8.23 17.90 -12.11
N ALA A 826 -9.09 16.95 -12.51
CA ALA A 826 -10.24 16.50 -11.73
C ALA A 826 -9.79 15.76 -10.45
N LEU A 827 -8.81 14.86 -10.55
CA LEU A 827 -8.23 14.17 -9.40
C LEU A 827 -7.58 15.15 -8.41
N THR A 828 -6.83 16.13 -8.92
CA THR A 828 -6.21 17.18 -8.09
C THR A 828 -7.27 18.02 -7.38
N ARG A 829 -8.38 18.38 -8.07
CA ARG A 829 -9.50 19.11 -7.47
C ARG A 829 -10.20 18.28 -6.38
N LEU A 830 -10.47 16.99 -6.63
CA LEU A 830 -11.09 16.09 -5.65
C LEU A 830 -10.24 15.93 -4.38
N ILE A 831 -8.91 15.92 -4.48
CA ILE A 831 -8.01 15.93 -3.32
C ILE A 831 -8.15 17.23 -2.51
N GLU A 832 -8.11 18.39 -3.18
CA GLU A 832 -8.24 19.71 -2.55
C GLU A 832 -9.61 19.88 -1.86
N ILE A 833 -10.68 19.43 -2.52
CA ILE A 833 -12.03 19.38 -1.97
C ILE A 833 -12.10 18.46 -0.74
N SER A 834 -11.53 17.25 -0.84
CA SER A 834 -11.57 16.26 0.23
C SER A 834 -10.86 16.74 1.50
N VAL A 835 -9.74 17.44 1.38
CA VAL A 835 -9.06 18.02 2.56
C VAL A 835 -9.87 19.18 3.14
N ARG A 836 -10.19 20.21 2.34
CA ARG A 836 -10.77 21.47 2.86
C ARG A 836 -12.22 21.36 3.30
N TYR A 837 -13.04 20.59 2.60
CA TYR A 837 -14.50 20.62 2.77
C TYR A 837 -15.09 19.31 3.33
N ALA A 838 -14.35 18.21 3.28
CA ALA A 838 -14.72 16.97 3.97
C ALA A 838 -13.90 16.77 5.26
N ALA A 839 -12.59 16.51 5.16
CA ALA A 839 -11.77 16.06 6.29
C ALA A 839 -11.65 17.10 7.41
N GLN A 840 -11.57 18.40 7.10
CA GLN A 840 -11.59 19.48 8.10
C GLN A 840 -12.96 19.70 8.76
N CYS A 841 -14.05 19.19 8.18
CA CYS A 841 -15.43 19.44 8.62
C CYS A 841 -16.08 18.25 9.33
N VAL A 842 -15.36 17.13 9.44
CA VAL A 842 -15.77 15.92 10.17
C VAL A 842 -15.09 15.88 11.53
N ASN A 843 -15.90 15.72 12.60
CA ASN A 843 -15.42 15.53 13.97
C ASN A 843 -15.29 14.05 14.37
N GLU A 844 -15.88 13.14 13.58
CA GLU A 844 -15.88 11.70 13.84
C GLU A 844 -14.57 11.06 13.35
N THR A 845 -13.85 10.40 14.25
CA THR A 845 -12.49 9.89 13.98
C THR A 845 -12.43 8.83 12.89
N GLU A 846 -13.46 7.98 12.76
CA GLU A 846 -13.48 6.91 11.76
C GLU A 846 -13.72 7.47 10.35
N GLN A 847 -14.75 8.31 10.17
CA GLN A 847 -14.99 9.02 8.91
C GLN A 847 -13.79 9.89 8.50
N LYS A 848 -13.16 10.59 9.46
CA LYS A 848 -11.98 11.42 9.20
C LYS A 848 -10.76 10.57 8.79
N HIS A 849 -10.56 9.40 9.39
CA HIS A 849 -9.50 8.47 8.99
C HIS A 849 -9.73 7.91 7.58
N MET A 850 -10.96 7.47 7.27
CA MET A 850 -11.37 7.02 5.93
C MET A 850 -11.09 8.09 4.87
N LEU A 851 -11.47 9.35 5.12
CA LEU A 851 -11.22 10.47 4.21
C LEU A 851 -9.71 10.67 3.95
N TYR A 852 -8.86 10.65 4.98
CA TYR A 852 -7.41 10.78 4.75
C TYR A 852 -6.79 9.56 4.07
N GLN A 853 -7.34 8.35 4.24
CA GLN A 853 -6.95 7.19 3.43
C GLN A 853 -7.28 7.41 1.95
N GLN A 854 -8.51 7.86 1.63
CA GLN A 854 -8.90 8.19 0.25
C GLN A 854 -8.02 9.31 -0.35
N ILE A 855 -7.71 10.36 0.43
CA ILE A 855 -6.80 11.44 0.02
C ILE A 855 -5.40 10.89 -0.30
N LEU A 856 -4.88 9.97 0.52
CA LEU A 856 -3.60 9.30 0.28
C LEU A 856 -3.64 8.47 -1.01
N GLU A 857 -4.70 7.68 -1.22
CA GLU A 857 -4.83 6.83 -2.41
C GLU A 857 -5.00 7.68 -3.69
N LEU A 858 -5.78 8.76 -3.66
CA LEU A 858 -5.91 9.70 -4.78
C LEU A 858 -4.59 10.41 -5.09
N ALA A 859 -3.87 10.88 -4.05
CA ALA A 859 -2.55 11.50 -4.21
C ALA A 859 -1.53 10.50 -4.78
N ASP A 860 -1.62 9.22 -4.42
CA ASP A 860 -0.76 8.17 -4.96
C ASP A 860 -0.99 7.96 -6.47
N ILE A 861 -2.25 7.92 -6.92
CA ILE A 861 -2.59 7.81 -8.36
C ILE A 861 -2.03 8.99 -9.16
N VAL A 862 -2.16 10.22 -8.63
CA VAL A 862 -1.65 11.44 -9.27
C VAL A 862 -0.13 11.43 -9.39
N LEU A 863 0.58 11.06 -8.30
CA LEU A 863 2.04 11.04 -8.26
C LEU A 863 2.63 9.88 -9.09
N GLU A 864 2.06 8.69 -9.06
CA GLU A 864 2.50 7.56 -9.89
C GLU A 864 2.32 7.88 -11.38
N GLY A 865 1.17 8.49 -11.75
CA GLY A 865 0.92 8.94 -13.11
C GLY A 865 1.95 9.96 -13.62
N ARG A 866 2.30 10.95 -12.77
CA ARG A 866 3.33 11.96 -13.10
C ARG A 866 4.75 11.39 -13.10
N LYS A 867 5.06 10.41 -12.23
CA LYS A 867 6.35 9.70 -12.20
C LYS A 867 6.59 8.87 -13.47
N ASN A 868 5.60 8.09 -13.92
CA ASN A 868 5.69 7.32 -15.17
C ASN A 868 5.96 8.23 -16.38
N TYR A 869 5.28 9.38 -16.43
CA TYR A 869 5.55 10.41 -17.45
C TYR A 869 6.99 10.97 -17.33
N LEU A 870 7.44 11.31 -16.12
CA LEU A 870 8.80 11.81 -15.87
C LEU A 870 9.90 10.80 -16.25
N GLU A 871 9.67 9.51 -16.05
CA GLU A 871 10.59 8.45 -16.47
C GLU A 871 10.68 8.33 -18.00
N SER A 872 9.57 8.52 -18.73
CA SER A 872 9.55 8.47 -20.20
C SER A 872 10.30 9.62 -20.90
N VAL A 873 10.53 10.74 -20.19
CA VAL A 873 11.20 11.93 -20.73
C VAL A 873 12.64 12.11 -20.22
N ARG A 874 13.19 11.11 -19.51
CA ARG A 874 14.49 11.20 -18.80
C ARG A 874 15.64 11.76 -19.64
N ASP A 875 15.74 11.33 -20.89
CA ASP A 875 16.83 11.69 -21.80
C ASP A 875 16.54 12.94 -22.66
N THR A 876 15.57 13.78 -22.24
CA THR A 876 15.12 14.97 -22.98
C THR A 876 15.39 16.27 -22.22
N GLU A 877 15.53 17.38 -22.95
CA GLU A 877 15.66 18.74 -22.37
C GLU A 877 14.49 19.13 -21.46
N LYS A 878 13.30 18.54 -21.66
CA LYS A 878 12.12 18.76 -20.79
C LYS A 878 12.31 18.21 -19.38
N PHE A 879 13.18 17.22 -19.18
CA PHE A 879 13.27 16.45 -17.94
C PHE A 879 13.48 17.33 -16.70
N GLN A 880 14.40 18.30 -16.76
CA GLN A 880 14.73 19.15 -15.61
C GLN A 880 13.53 20.00 -15.16
N VAL A 881 12.77 20.54 -16.12
CA VAL A 881 11.56 21.34 -15.85
C VAL A 881 10.44 20.46 -15.29
N LEU A 882 10.24 19.28 -15.87
CA LEU A 882 9.21 18.34 -15.43
C LEU A 882 9.55 17.70 -14.07
N GLN A 883 10.82 17.48 -13.77
CA GLN A 883 11.28 17.06 -12.44
C GLN A 883 10.97 18.13 -11.40
N GLN A 884 11.30 19.41 -11.65
CA GLN A 884 10.99 20.50 -10.72
C GLN A 884 9.48 20.63 -10.47
N GLN A 885 8.66 20.48 -11.51
CA GLN A 885 7.18 20.47 -11.39
C GLN A 885 6.68 19.27 -10.58
N PHE A 886 7.17 18.06 -10.87
CA PHE A 886 6.83 16.84 -10.13
C PHE A 886 7.22 16.96 -8.65
N GLU A 887 8.43 17.41 -8.35
CA GLU A 887 8.89 17.62 -6.98
C GLU A 887 8.08 18.70 -6.24
N SER A 888 7.64 19.77 -6.92
CA SER A 888 6.70 20.72 -6.31
C SER A 888 5.39 20.03 -5.97
N GLN A 889 4.72 19.41 -6.95
CA GLN A 889 3.43 18.75 -6.71
C GLN A 889 3.52 17.66 -5.63
N ARG A 890 4.64 16.91 -5.58
CA ARG A 890 4.97 15.95 -4.51
C ARG A 890 5.01 16.63 -3.14
N ARG A 891 5.80 17.69 -2.98
CA ARG A 891 5.89 18.47 -1.72
C ARG A 891 4.55 19.11 -1.36
N ASP A 892 3.83 19.65 -2.33
CA ASP A 892 2.55 20.34 -2.12
C ASP A 892 1.48 19.36 -1.58
N LEU A 893 1.29 18.22 -2.25
CA LEU A 893 0.36 17.15 -1.83
C LEU A 893 0.74 16.56 -0.46
N ILE A 894 2.02 16.22 -0.22
CA ILE A 894 2.45 15.63 1.05
C ILE A 894 2.36 16.65 2.20
N SER A 895 2.73 17.92 1.97
CA SER A 895 2.62 18.98 2.98
C SER A 895 1.18 19.19 3.45
N MET A 896 0.19 18.88 2.60
CA MET A 896 -1.23 18.96 2.93
C MET A 896 -1.61 17.99 4.06
N LEU A 897 -1.08 16.76 4.02
CA LEU A 897 -1.26 15.75 5.07
C LEU A 897 -0.44 16.08 6.34
N ILE A 898 0.76 16.66 6.20
CA ILE A 898 1.58 17.10 7.35
C ILE A 898 0.88 18.22 8.13
N LYS A 899 0.30 19.23 7.44
CA LYS A 899 -0.47 20.31 8.06
C LYS A 899 -1.67 19.80 8.86
N GLU A 900 -2.32 18.74 8.36
CA GLU A 900 -3.42 18.03 9.02
C GLU A 900 -2.97 16.98 10.07
N ARG A 901 -1.67 16.95 10.39
CA ARG A 901 -1.01 16.04 11.35
C ARG A 901 -1.16 14.55 11.04
N GLN A 902 -1.42 14.19 9.78
CA GLN A 902 -1.57 12.81 9.32
C GLN A 902 -0.20 12.20 8.96
N TYR A 903 0.70 12.18 9.95
CA TYR A 903 2.12 11.86 9.74
C TYR A 903 2.35 10.49 9.12
N GLU A 904 1.61 9.44 9.49
CA GLU A 904 1.73 8.11 8.87
C GLU A 904 1.27 8.06 7.41
N CYS A 905 0.29 8.89 7.03
CA CYS A 905 -0.14 9.00 5.63
C CYS A 905 0.90 9.78 4.82
N ALA A 906 1.38 10.92 5.36
CA ALA A 906 2.43 11.71 4.73
C ALA A 906 3.73 10.92 4.55
N ALA A 907 4.14 10.13 5.57
CA ALA A 907 5.33 9.30 5.54
C ALA A 907 5.26 8.21 4.45
N LYS A 908 4.14 7.48 4.32
CA LYS A 908 3.96 6.47 3.27
C LYS A 908 4.19 7.03 1.86
N LEU A 909 3.65 8.21 1.56
CA LEU A 909 3.86 8.88 0.26
C LEU A 909 5.30 9.40 0.13
N ALA A 910 5.86 10.01 1.18
CA ALA A 910 7.23 10.52 1.17
C ALA A 910 8.28 9.41 1.03
N GLU A 911 8.04 8.23 1.61
CA GLU A 911 8.89 7.04 1.44
C GLU A 911 8.77 6.45 0.03
N LYS A 912 7.55 6.39 -0.55
CA LYS A 912 7.32 5.84 -1.90
C LYS A 912 7.94 6.72 -3.00
N TYR A 913 7.88 8.05 -2.84
CA TYR A 913 8.36 9.02 -3.82
C TYR A 913 9.67 9.72 -3.46
N LEU A 914 10.39 9.22 -2.43
CA LEU A 914 11.68 9.74 -1.96
C LEU A 914 11.66 11.27 -1.69
N ASP A 915 10.64 11.76 -0.98
CA ASP A 915 10.55 13.15 -0.53
C ASP A 915 11.22 13.34 0.84
N PHE A 916 12.56 13.29 0.84
CA PHE A 916 13.37 13.37 2.06
C PHE A 916 13.08 14.64 2.90
N GLN A 917 12.68 15.74 2.26
CA GLN A 917 12.26 16.96 2.96
C GLN A 917 11.05 16.74 3.86
N SER A 918 10.03 16.00 3.39
CA SER A 918 8.87 15.63 4.19
C SER A 918 9.22 14.60 5.28
N LEU A 919 10.09 13.63 5.01
CA LEU A 919 10.51 12.65 6.03
C LEU A 919 11.24 13.31 7.21
N VAL A 920 12.18 14.22 6.93
CA VAL A 920 12.90 14.96 7.99
C VAL A 920 11.96 15.89 8.75
N LEU A 921 11.06 16.59 8.06
CA LEU A 921 10.04 17.44 8.70
C LEU A 921 9.09 16.64 9.60
N ILE A 922 8.67 15.43 9.19
CA ILE A 922 7.83 14.55 10.00
C ILE A 922 8.58 14.11 11.27
N CYS A 923 9.84 13.69 11.15
CA CYS A 923 10.66 13.33 12.32
C CYS A 923 10.89 14.52 13.26
N ASP A 924 10.95 15.76 12.75
CA ASP A 924 11.09 16.96 13.56
C ASP A 924 9.78 17.37 14.28
N GLU A 925 8.64 17.33 13.60
CA GLU A 925 7.31 17.60 14.19
C GLU A 925 6.87 16.53 15.20
N THR A 926 7.36 15.29 15.06
CA THR A 926 7.09 14.19 16.01
C THR A 926 8.14 14.03 17.10
N GLN A 927 9.35 14.60 16.90
CA GLN A 927 10.56 14.36 17.71
C GLN A 927 10.97 12.87 17.78
N ASP A 928 10.60 12.09 16.75
CA ASP A 928 10.88 10.66 16.65
C ASP A 928 12.31 10.40 16.14
N LYS A 929 13.23 10.18 17.09
CA LYS A 929 14.65 9.90 16.79
C LYS A 929 14.87 8.50 16.24
N ASP A 930 14.12 7.49 16.72
CA ASP A 930 14.29 6.10 16.29
C ASP A 930 13.91 5.95 14.80
N ARG A 931 12.83 6.61 14.37
CA ARG A 931 12.42 6.69 12.97
C ARG A 931 13.43 7.43 12.09
N LEU A 932 14.08 8.48 12.61
CA LEU A 932 15.13 9.21 11.89
C LEU A 932 16.37 8.32 11.67
N ASP A 933 16.76 7.53 12.66
CA ASP A 933 17.84 6.54 12.54
C ASP A 933 17.47 5.38 11.61
N ASP A 934 16.22 4.91 11.63
CA ASP A 934 15.71 3.91 10.69
C ASP A 934 15.72 4.43 9.24
N TYR A 935 15.29 5.67 8.99
CA TYR A 935 15.39 6.29 7.66
C TYR A 935 16.85 6.52 7.25
N THR A 936 17.72 6.91 8.18
CA THR A 936 19.16 7.05 7.94
C THR A 936 19.82 5.73 7.52
N ARG A 937 19.40 4.61 8.10
CA ARG A 937 19.86 3.25 7.70
C ARG A 937 19.17 2.74 6.43
N LYS A 938 17.92 3.12 6.17
CA LYS A 938 17.13 2.68 5.00
C LYS A 938 17.53 3.39 3.70
N TYR A 939 17.99 4.63 3.78
CA TYR A 939 18.29 5.49 2.63
C TYR A 939 19.77 5.94 2.58
N GLU A 940 20.68 5.11 3.12
CA GLU A 940 22.13 5.38 3.12
C GLU A 940 22.69 5.56 1.70
N GLU A 941 22.23 4.76 0.73
CA GLU A 941 22.59 4.86 -0.70
C GLU A 941 22.20 6.20 -1.38
N TYR A 942 21.37 7.03 -0.71
CA TYR A 942 20.87 8.30 -1.23
C TYR A 942 21.39 9.52 -0.43
N ASP A 943 22.46 9.36 0.37
CA ASP A 943 23.04 10.42 1.21
C ASP A 943 22.00 11.09 2.16
N PHE A 944 20.97 10.34 2.60
CA PHE A 944 19.87 10.88 3.42
C PHE A 944 20.36 11.58 4.70
N SER A 945 21.44 11.09 5.29
CA SER A 945 22.10 11.72 6.45
C SER A 945 22.62 13.12 6.13
N GLN A 946 23.31 13.31 4.99
CA GLN A 946 23.75 14.62 4.52
C GLN A 946 22.56 15.52 4.20
N PHE A 947 21.49 14.98 3.59
CA PHE A 947 20.28 15.74 3.32
C PHE A 947 19.64 16.26 4.62
N ALA A 948 19.51 15.41 5.64
CA ALA A 948 18.90 15.76 6.92
C ALA A 948 19.75 16.76 7.73
N ILE A 949 21.08 16.60 7.73
CA ILE A 949 22.03 17.56 8.30
C ILE A 949 21.86 18.93 7.62
N ASN A 950 21.90 18.98 6.28
CA ASN A 950 21.72 20.21 5.51
C ASN A 950 20.34 20.86 5.70
N TRP A 951 19.28 20.07 5.93
CA TRP A 951 17.96 20.59 6.27
C TRP A 951 17.96 21.30 7.62
N HIS A 952 18.52 20.68 8.67
CA HIS A 952 18.58 21.27 10.01
C HIS A 952 19.42 22.56 10.06
N LEU A 953 20.49 22.64 9.27
CA LEU A 953 21.34 23.83 9.17
C LEU A 953 20.60 25.01 8.51
N ARG A 954 19.74 24.76 7.52
CA ARG A 954 18.87 25.79 6.93
C ARG A 954 17.85 26.36 7.92
N GLN A 955 17.54 25.62 8.99
CA GLN A 955 16.70 26.09 10.11
C GLN A 955 17.52 26.78 11.22
N GLN A 956 18.82 27.03 11.02
CA GLN A 956 19.79 27.58 11.99
C GLN A 956 19.95 26.73 13.29
N ARG A 957 19.46 25.50 13.33
CA ARG A 957 19.48 24.66 14.55
C ARG A 957 20.76 23.85 14.69
N HIS A 958 21.90 24.53 14.63
CA HIS A 958 23.24 23.92 14.57
C HIS A 958 23.52 22.90 15.68
N GLY A 959 23.05 23.15 16.92
CA GLY A 959 23.27 22.25 18.06
C GLY A 959 22.50 20.93 17.98
N GLU A 960 21.27 20.93 17.47
CA GLU A 960 20.40 19.73 17.39
C GLU A 960 20.99 18.66 16.46
N VAL A 961 21.75 19.08 15.44
CA VAL A 961 22.46 18.18 14.51
C VAL A 961 23.40 17.24 15.26
N PHE A 962 24.19 17.76 16.21
CA PHE A 962 25.17 16.96 16.95
C PHE A 962 24.53 16.01 17.95
N GLU A 963 23.38 16.37 18.53
CA GLU A 963 22.64 15.50 19.43
C GLU A 963 21.92 14.37 18.67
N ARG A 964 21.27 14.70 17.54
CA ARG A 964 20.53 13.71 16.73
C ARG A 964 21.46 12.76 15.97
N PHE A 965 22.49 13.25 15.30
CA PHE A 965 23.40 12.43 14.49
C PHE A 965 24.60 11.85 15.27
N LYS A 966 24.57 11.85 16.60
CA LYS A 966 25.65 11.33 17.46
C LYS A 966 26.04 9.88 17.16
N GLY A 967 25.09 9.05 16.71
CA GLY A 967 25.33 7.66 16.30
C GLY A 967 26.01 7.51 14.93
N ASN A 968 25.94 8.52 14.05
CA ASN A 968 26.42 8.44 12.67
C ASN A 968 27.69 9.29 12.46
N GLN A 969 28.81 8.78 12.97
CA GLN A 969 30.11 9.47 12.90
C GLN A 969 30.63 9.65 11.46
N THR A 970 30.29 8.74 10.53
CA THR A 970 30.70 8.83 9.12
C THR A 970 30.00 9.99 8.41
N ALA A 971 28.69 10.15 8.59
CA ALA A 971 27.96 11.29 8.04
C ALA A 971 28.45 12.63 8.62
N LEU A 972 28.68 12.67 9.95
CA LEU A 972 29.18 13.87 10.62
C LEU A 972 30.62 14.23 10.14
N ALA A 973 31.49 13.24 9.95
CA ALA A 973 32.85 13.46 9.44
C ALA A 973 32.90 13.86 7.94
N GLN A 974 31.90 13.48 7.15
CA GLN A 974 31.73 13.99 5.79
C GLN A 974 31.28 15.45 5.81
N PHE A 975 30.26 15.78 6.60
CA PHE A 975 29.80 17.15 6.81
C PHE A 975 30.93 18.10 7.27
N MET A 976 31.82 17.64 8.15
CA MET A 976 32.96 18.45 8.63
C MET A 976 34.01 18.79 7.57
N ARG A 977 34.10 18.04 6.47
CA ARG A 977 34.96 18.42 5.33
C ARG A 977 34.40 19.63 4.58
N ASP A 978 33.08 19.73 4.52
CA ASP A 978 32.38 20.82 3.84
C ASP A 978 32.21 22.05 4.74
N HIS A 979 32.16 21.87 6.08
CA HIS A 979 31.97 22.94 7.07
C HIS A 979 33.05 22.95 8.18
N PRO A 980 34.32 23.26 7.88
CA PRO A 980 35.43 23.16 8.86
C PRO A 980 35.26 23.99 10.14
N SER A 981 34.55 25.13 10.06
CA SER A 981 34.30 26.04 11.20
C SER A 981 33.43 25.44 12.31
N LEU A 982 32.82 24.28 12.09
CA LEU A 982 32.04 23.55 13.09
C LEU A 982 32.80 22.36 13.71
N GLY A 983 34.02 22.06 13.25
CA GLY A 983 34.81 20.90 13.66
C GLY A 983 35.12 20.83 15.17
N TRP A 984 35.27 21.99 15.82
CA TRP A 984 35.49 22.08 17.26
C TRP A 984 34.36 21.45 18.09
N ILE A 985 33.12 21.48 17.61
CA ILE A 985 31.96 20.92 18.31
C ILE A 985 32.10 19.40 18.40
N GLN A 986 32.48 18.73 17.30
CA GLN A 986 32.70 17.28 17.29
C GLN A 986 33.91 16.89 18.15
N LEU A 987 34.98 17.69 18.16
CA LEU A 987 36.15 17.44 19.01
C LEU A 987 35.77 17.46 20.50
N ILE A 988 34.99 18.45 20.95
CA ILE A 988 34.45 18.50 22.32
C ILE A 988 33.52 17.31 22.61
N PHE A 989 32.61 16.94 21.70
CA PHE A 989 31.73 15.78 21.87
C PHE A 989 32.47 14.44 21.95
N ASN A 990 33.64 14.33 21.31
CA ASN A 990 34.52 13.17 21.36
C ASN A 990 35.46 13.16 22.59
N GLY A 991 35.46 14.22 23.41
CA GLY A 991 36.36 14.38 24.55
C GLY A 991 37.75 14.90 24.21
N ASP A 992 37.99 15.32 22.96
CA ASP A 992 39.27 15.87 22.49
C ASP A 992 39.32 17.39 22.73
N PHE A 993 39.38 17.76 24.01
CA PHE A 993 39.37 19.14 24.45
C PHE A 993 40.64 19.91 24.00
N GLU A 994 41.77 19.22 23.84
CA GLU A 994 43.03 19.81 23.40
C GLU A 994 42.95 20.33 21.95
N ARG A 995 42.50 19.50 21.00
CA ARG A 995 42.32 19.95 19.61
C ARG A 995 41.10 20.87 19.49
N GLY A 996 40.05 20.65 20.29
CA GLY A 996 38.90 21.56 20.37
C GLY A 996 39.31 22.99 20.75
N ALA A 997 40.17 23.15 21.77
CA ALA A 997 40.69 24.45 22.20
C ALA A 997 41.50 25.16 21.11
N LYS A 998 42.36 24.42 20.39
CA LYS A 998 43.19 24.93 19.29
C LYS A 998 42.35 25.42 18.10
N VAL A 999 41.41 24.61 17.62
CA VAL A 999 40.50 25.00 16.53
C VAL A 999 39.63 26.20 16.92
N LEU A 1000 39.14 26.27 18.17
CA LEU A 1000 38.41 27.45 18.66
C LEU A 1000 39.28 28.73 18.69
N PHE A 1001 40.57 28.60 18.99
CA PHE A 1001 41.50 29.75 18.96
C PHE A 1001 41.79 30.19 17.51
N GLU A 1002 42.04 29.25 16.60
CA GLU A 1002 42.24 29.55 15.17
C GLU A 1002 41.02 30.23 14.54
N LEU A 1003 39.80 29.78 14.88
CA LEU A 1003 38.56 30.42 14.44
C LEU A 1003 38.37 31.81 15.06
N ALA A 1004 38.73 32.01 16.32
CA ALA A 1004 38.73 33.34 16.95
C ALA A 1004 39.75 34.31 16.33
N GLN A 1005 40.87 33.81 15.81
CA GLN A 1005 41.86 34.62 15.08
C GLN A 1005 41.38 34.99 13.67
N CYS A 1006 40.55 34.16 13.05
CA CYS A 1006 39.93 34.46 11.75
C CYS A 1006 38.67 35.34 11.84
N GLU A 1007 38.07 35.47 13.02
CA GLU A 1007 36.84 36.25 13.23
C GLU A 1007 37.12 37.75 13.26
N THR A 1008 36.64 38.46 12.22
CA THR A 1008 36.81 39.91 12.05
C THR A 1008 35.51 40.71 11.93
N GLU A 1009 34.36 40.05 11.94
CA GLU A 1009 33.04 40.65 11.71
C GLU A 1009 32.35 41.07 13.00
N TYR A 1010 32.45 40.28 14.09
CA TYR A 1010 31.69 40.49 15.32
C TYR A 1010 32.51 40.26 16.60
N VAL A 1011 32.69 41.31 17.42
CA VAL A 1011 33.37 41.25 18.72
C VAL A 1011 32.74 40.23 19.65
N ALA A 1012 31.41 40.19 19.73
CA ALA A 1012 30.68 39.25 20.57
C ALA A 1012 30.95 37.78 20.18
N ARG A 1013 31.12 37.51 18.87
CA ARG A 1013 31.43 36.17 18.36
C ARG A 1013 32.88 35.79 18.69
N LYS A 1014 33.85 36.69 18.44
CA LYS A 1014 35.27 36.48 18.81
C LYS A 1014 35.45 36.24 20.31
N LYS A 1015 34.80 37.07 21.16
CA LYS A 1015 34.80 36.92 22.64
C LYS A 1015 34.27 35.56 23.07
N SER A 1016 33.21 35.08 22.42
CA SER A 1016 32.60 33.78 22.70
C SER A 1016 33.53 32.61 22.30
N MET A 1017 34.13 32.66 21.11
CA MET A 1017 35.10 31.65 20.65
C MET A 1017 36.34 31.56 21.54
N LEU A 1018 36.91 32.70 21.95
CA LEU A 1018 38.03 32.76 22.91
C LEU A 1018 37.64 32.20 24.29
N SER A 1019 36.45 32.56 24.79
CA SER A 1019 35.95 32.06 26.07
C SER A 1019 35.76 30.54 26.05
N LEU A 1020 35.20 29.99 24.96
CA LEU A 1020 35.07 28.55 24.75
C LEU A 1020 36.43 27.87 24.58
N SER A 1021 37.38 28.48 23.86
CA SER A 1021 38.76 27.98 23.73
C SER A 1021 39.44 27.84 25.10
N LYS A 1022 39.31 28.86 25.96
CA LYS A 1022 39.84 28.86 27.34
C LYS A 1022 39.19 27.79 28.21
N LEU A 1023 37.87 27.61 28.12
CA LEU A 1023 37.15 26.55 28.85
C LEU A 1023 37.54 25.14 28.37
N ALA A 1024 37.71 24.93 27.06
CA ALA A 1024 38.22 23.68 26.50
C ALA A 1024 39.67 23.40 26.94
N ALA A 1025 40.54 24.43 26.95
CA ALA A 1025 41.91 24.29 27.44
C ALA A 1025 41.96 23.88 28.92
N PHE A 1026 41.07 24.42 29.77
CA PHE A 1026 40.94 23.98 31.18
C PHE A 1026 40.32 22.58 31.35
N ALA A 1027 39.53 22.10 30.38
CA ALA A 1027 38.98 20.74 30.39
C ALA A 1027 40.01 19.67 29.96
N ALA A 1028 41.05 20.06 29.23
CA ALA A 1028 42.12 19.17 28.75
C ALA A 1028 43.16 18.83 29.85
N ALA A 1029 42.69 18.25 30.97
CA ALA A 1029 43.46 18.07 32.21
C ALA A 1029 44.75 17.22 32.12
N GLU A 1030 45.02 16.55 31.00
CA GLU A 1030 46.23 15.75 30.77
C GLU A 1030 47.35 16.51 30.02
N VAL A 1031 47.11 17.74 29.55
CA VAL A 1031 48.05 18.51 28.72
C VAL A 1031 48.26 19.92 29.29
N ASP A 1032 49.52 20.35 29.39
CA ASP A 1032 49.85 21.73 29.75
C ASP A 1032 49.57 22.68 28.58
N LEU A 1033 48.52 23.47 28.73
CA LEU A 1033 48.07 24.50 27.78
C LEU A 1033 48.21 25.93 28.35
N THR A 1034 49.00 26.13 29.40
CA THR A 1034 49.20 27.44 30.06
C THR A 1034 49.55 28.56 29.07
N ALA A 1035 50.58 28.36 28.25
CA ALA A 1035 51.00 29.32 27.22
C ALA A 1035 49.98 29.57 26.09
N GLN A 1036 48.96 28.71 25.94
CA GLN A 1036 47.82 28.97 25.06
C GLN A 1036 46.75 29.81 25.79
N VAL A 1037 46.48 29.52 27.07
CA VAL A 1037 45.57 30.30 27.92
C VAL A 1037 46.06 31.74 28.10
N GLU A 1038 47.37 31.97 28.21
CA GLU A 1038 47.96 33.32 28.26
C GLU A 1038 47.67 34.12 26.99
N LYS A 1039 47.83 33.53 25.80
CA LYS A 1039 47.49 34.16 24.52
C LYS A 1039 46.00 34.45 24.39
N ILE A 1040 45.15 33.55 24.89
CA ILE A 1040 43.70 33.77 24.93
C ILE A 1040 43.34 34.91 25.89
N ASN A 1041 44.05 35.07 27.01
CA ASN A 1041 43.85 36.18 27.94
C ASN A 1041 44.20 37.53 27.29
N ALA A 1042 45.31 37.63 26.56
CA ALA A 1042 45.70 38.84 25.84
C ALA A 1042 44.61 39.30 24.84
N GLU A 1043 44.11 38.39 24.03
CA GLU A 1043 43.00 38.65 23.08
C GLU A 1043 41.70 39.07 23.78
N LEU A 1044 41.36 38.44 24.91
CA LEU A 1044 40.19 38.81 25.71
C LEU A 1044 40.31 40.21 26.34
N VAL A 1045 41.53 40.60 26.73
CA VAL A 1045 41.83 41.95 27.27
C VAL A 1045 41.71 43.02 26.18
N ILE A 1046 42.20 42.78 24.96
CA ILE A 1046 42.00 43.71 23.83
C ILE A 1046 40.51 43.92 23.54
N ILE A 1047 39.71 42.84 23.58
CA ILE A 1047 38.25 42.90 23.44
C ILE A 1047 37.58 43.65 24.60
N GLU A 1048 38.10 43.53 25.83
CA GLU A 1048 37.62 44.28 26.98
C GLU A 1048 37.88 45.78 26.81
N TYR A 1049 39.07 46.19 26.35
CA TYR A 1049 39.34 47.58 25.98
C TYR A 1049 38.42 48.07 24.85
N GLN A 1050 38.18 47.27 23.80
CA GLN A 1050 37.23 47.68 22.75
C GLN A 1050 35.82 47.91 23.32
N SER A 1051 35.35 47.07 24.24
CA SER A 1051 34.04 47.22 24.88
C SER A 1051 33.89 48.45 25.79
N HIS A 1052 34.98 49.19 26.05
CA HIS A 1052 34.96 50.48 26.74
C HIS A 1052 34.82 51.69 25.80
N LEU A 1053 34.76 51.51 24.49
CA LEU A 1053 34.49 52.60 23.53
C LEU A 1053 33.03 53.07 23.66
N GLY A 1054 32.81 54.38 23.73
CA GLY A 1054 31.48 54.97 23.82
C GLY A 1054 30.66 54.76 22.55
N HIS A 1055 29.37 54.46 22.70
CA HIS A 1055 28.45 54.25 21.56
C HIS A 1055 28.42 55.46 20.62
N ASP A 1056 28.46 56.68 21.15
CA ASP A 1056 28.45 57.93 20.38
C ASP A 1056 29.70 58.05 19.48
N VAL A 1057 30.87 57.64 19.98
CA VAL A 1057 32.14 57.63 19.24
C VAL A 1057 32.08 56.64 18.09
N LEU A 1058 31.59 55.42 18.36
CA LEU A 1058 31.41 54.39 17.33
C LEU A 1058 30.45 54.88 16.22
N GLN A 1059 29.33 55.51 16.60
CA GLN A 1059 28.36 56.04 15.65
C GLN A 1059 28.92 57.22 14.83
N ASN A 1060 29.71 58.11 15.44
CA ASN A 1060 30.37 59.24 14.74
C ASN A 1060 31.32 58.76 13.63
N PHE A 1061 32.03 57.65 13.85
CA PHE A 1061 32.89 57.01 12.84
C PHE A 1061 32.16 56.02 11.92
N GLY A 1062 30.82 55.90 12.02
CA GLY A 1062 30.00 55.07 11.15
C GLY A 1062 30.03 53.57 11.46
N PHE A 1063 30.52 53.17 12.64
CA PHE A 1063 30.43 51.79 13.13
C PHE A 1063 29.06 51.52 13.76
N ASP A 1064 28.59 50.27 13.66
CA ASP A 1064 27.45 49.82 14.45
C ASP A 1064 27.85 49.75 15.94
N ALA A 1065 27.19 50.57 16.75
CA ALA A 1065 27.46 50.66 18.17
C ALA A 1065 26.87 49.48 18.98
N THR A 1066 25.99 48.68 18.37
CA THR A 1066 25.40 47.47 18.95
C THR A 1066 26.09 46.19 18.48
N ASP A 1067 26.14 45.93 17.18
CA ASP A 1067 26.86 44.81 16.57
C ASP A 1067 28.29 45.24 16.17
N GLN A 1068 29.13 45.49 17.20
CA GLN A 1068 30.48 45.98 17.00
C GLN A 1068 31.34 45.02 16.17
N LYS A 1069 31.96 45.56 15.12
CA LYS A 1069 33.01 44.90 14.33
C LYS A 1069 34.28 44.71 15.15
N VAL A 1070 35.00 43.61 14.98
CA VAL A 1070 36.34 43.44 15.56
C VAL A 1070 37.28 44.51 14.98
N LEU A 1071 37.87 45.31 15.88
CA LEU A 1071 38.84 46.34 15.54
C LEU A 1071 40.26 45.88 15.87
N LYS A 1072 41.26 46.44 15.18
CA LYS A 1072 42.67 46.32 15.55
C LYS A 1072 42.97 47.17 16.77
N VAL A 1073 44.03 46.81 17.51
CA VAL A 1073 44.57 47.61 18.63
C VAL A 1073 44.83 49.06 18.20
N GLU A 1074 45.42 49.26 17.02
CA GLU A 1074 45.66 50.56 16.40
C GLU A 1074 44.36 51.37 16.20
N GLU A 1075 43.29 50.72 15.73
CA GLU A 1075 41.99 51.35 15.46
C GLU A 1075 41.29 51.71 16.78
N ILE A 1076 41.38 50.86 17.80
CA ILE A 1076 40.86 51.11 19.15
C ILE A 1076 41.59 52.30 19.80
N ILE A 1077 42.92 52.36 19.71
CA ILE A 1077 43.72 53.50 20.17
C ILE A 1077 43.27 54.80 19.46
N ASN A 1078 43.15 54.77 18.13
CA ASN A 1078 42.71 55.94 17.36
C ASN A 1078 41.30 56.43 17.76
N LEU A 1079 40.37 55.54 18.08
CA LEU A 1079 39.02 55.91 18.54
C LEU A 1079 39.00 56.44 19.98
N PHE A 1080 39.87 55.95 20.88
CA PHE A 1080 40.00 56.55 22.21
C PHE A 1080 40.50 58.00 22.15
N ILE A 1081 41.50 58.28 21.29
CA ILE A 1081 42.15 59.60 21.20
C ILE A 1081 41.49 60.58 20.20
N ALA A 1082 40.47 60.13 19.45
CA ALA A 1082 39.76 60.93 18.45
C ALA A 1082 39.25 62.28 19.00
N GLU A 1083 39.23 63.33 18.18
CA GLU A 1083 38.77 64.66 18.61
C GLU A 1083 37.24 64.66 18.85
N GLU A 1084 36.52 63.82 18.11
CA GLU A 1084 35.08 63.55 18.20
C GLU A 1084 34.67 62.80 19.48
N ASN A 1085 35.62 62.33 20.29
CA ASN A 1085 35.38 61.68 21.58
C ASN A 1085 35.39 62.71 22.72
N GLU A 1086 34.44 63.66 22.69
CA GLU A 1086 34.38 64.80 23.62
C GLU A 1086 34.39 64.41 25.11
N SER A 1087 33.90 63.20 25.44
CA SER A 1087 33.83 62.68 26.81
C SER A 1087 35.09 61.97 27.32
N ALA A 1088 36.13 61.79 26.48
CA ALA A 1088 37.36 61.11 26.86
C ALA A 1088 38.09 61.82 28.03
N THR A 1089 38.32 61.08 29.12
CA THR A 1089 39.02 61.57 30.30
C THR A 1089 40.43 61.03 30.40
N GLU A 1090 41.14 61.42 31.45
CA GLU A 1090 42.41 60.81 31.89
C GLU A 1090 42.40 59.27 31.93
N VAL A 1091 41.23 58.62 32.08
CA VAL A 1091 41.07 57.16 32.06
C VAL A 1091 41.13 56.58 30.64
N GLU A 1092 40.53 57.23 29.65
CA GLU A 1092 40.47 56.75 28.26
C GLU A 1092 41.84 56.84 27.58
N PHE A 1093 42.58 57.92 27.84
CA PHE A 1093 43.95 58.08 27.37
C PHE A 1093 44.91 57.10 28.04
N ARG A 1094 44.72 56.76 29.33
CA ARG A 1094 45.47 55.67 29.98
C ARG A 1094 45.20 54.30 29.34
N LYS A 1095 43.93 53.97 29.03
CA LYS A 1095 43.59 52.72 28.30
C LYS A 1095 44.30 52.65 26.94
N ALA A 1096 44.40 53.77 26.22
CA ALA A 1096 45.13 53.84 24.95
C ALA A 1096 46.65 53.60 25.12
N LEU A 1097 47.26 54.08 26.22
CA LEU A 1097 48.66 53.80 26.54
C LEU A 1097 48.89 52.35 26.95
N GLU A 1098 47.99 51.74 27.74
CA GLU A 1098 48.06 50.32 28.13
C GLU A 1098 48.01 49.39 26.91
N LEU A 1099 47.18 49.74 25.92
CA LEU A 1099 47.06 49.00 24.65
C LEU A 1099 48.35 48.97 23.80
N LEU A 1100 49.29 49.89 24.01
CA LEU A 1100 50.59 49.89 23.29
C LEU A 1100 51.39 48.60 23.53
N SER A 1101 51.15 47.90 24.64
CA SER A 1101 51.77 46.60 24.94
C SER A 1101 51.39 45.48 23.95
N TYR A 1102 50.37 45.70 23.10
CA TYR A 1102 49.89 44.77 22.08
C TYR A 1102 50.16 45.24 20.62
N VAL A 1103 51.11 46.16 20.41
CA VAL A 1103 51.45 46.70 19.07
C VAL A 1103 52.94 46.52 18.75
N ASP A 1104 53.25 46.07 17.53
CA ASP A 1104 54.64 45.84 17.07
C ASP A 1104 55.49 47.12 16.97
N GLN A 1105 54.86 48.28 16.76
CA GLN A 1105 55.49 49.60 16.64
C GLN A 1105 54.84 50.61 17.60
N PRO A 1106 55.12 50.53 18.91
CA PRO A 1106 54.43 51.34 19.91
C PRO A 1106 54.89 52.81 19.97
N TYR A 1107 56.04 53.15 19.38
CA TYR A 1107 56.65 54.49 19.51
C TYR A 1107 55.80 55.59 18.85
N ASP A 1108 55.45 55.40 17.58
CA ASP A 1108 54.69 56.40 16.79
C ASP A 1108 53.28 56.59 17.36
N LEU A 1109 52.62 55.50 17.80
CA LEU A 1109 51.33 55.58 18.46
C LEU A 1109 51.41 56.23 19.84
N ARG A 1110 52.47 55.99 20.62
CA ARG A 1110 52.70 56.68 21.91
C ARG A 1110 52.82 58.18 21.70
N HIS A 1111 53.64 58.60 20.74
CA HIS A 1111 53.80 60.02 20.40
C HIS A 1111 52.46 60.65 20.00
N LYS A 1112 51.70 59.96 19.15
CA LYS A 1112 50.37 60.39 18.70
C LYS A 1112 49.34 60.50 19.85
N ILE A 1113 49.32 59.54 20.78
CA ILE A 1113 48.45 59.58 21.97
C ILE A 1113 48.76 60.84 22.79
N TRP A 1114 50.04 61.12 23.06
CA TRP A 1114 50.43 62.30 23.81
C TRP A 1114 50.20 63.61 23.05
N CYS A 1115 50.40 63.65 21.73
CA CYS A 1115 50.02 64.79 20.90
C CYS A 1115 48.51 65.06 20.95
N ALA A 1116 47.67 64.02 20.95
CA ALA A 1116 46.22 64.16 21.12
C ALA A 1116 45.84 64.67 22.53
N ILE A 1117 46.49 64.19 23.59
CA ILE A 1117 46.32 64.73 24.96
C ILE A 1117 46.65 66.22 24.99
N ILE A 1118 47.80 66.62 24.43
CA ILE A 1118 48.24 68.02 24.36
C ILE A 1118 47.22 68.88 23.59
N ARG A 1119 46.59 68.38 22.52
CA ARG A 1119 45.53 69.10 21.78
C ARG A 1119 44.24 69.32 22.59
N ARG A 1120 43.89 68.43 23.53
CA ARG A 1120 42.70 68.59 24.39
C ARG A 1120 42.85 69.73 25.42
N ASP A 1121 44.08 70.02 25.81
CA ASP A 1121 44.42 71.00 26.85
C ASP A 1121 44.61 72.44 26.31
N ASN A 1122 44.27 73.45 27.12
CA ASN A 1122 44.49 74.86 26.77
C ASN A 1122 45.84 75.38 27.30
N TRP A 1123 46.88 75.27 26.48
CA TRP A 1123 48.24 75.72 26.81
C TRP A 1123 48.49 77.23 26.65
N THR A 1124 47.44 78.03 26.40
CA THR A 1124 47.60 79.43 25.96
C THR A 1124 46.86 80.47 26.78
N ASP A 1125 45.82 80.08 27.53
CA ASP A 1125 45.00 81.00 28.33
C ASP A 1125 44.97 80.55 29.80
N TYR A 1126 45.97 81.02 30.56
CA TYR A 1126 46.21 80.68 31.96
C TYR A 1126 46.77 81.88 32.74
N ASP A 1127 46.55 81.89 34.05
CA ASP A 1127 47.15 82.90 34.94
C ASP A 1127 48.64 82.58 35.17
N THR A 1128 49.53 83.46 34.70
CA THR A 1128 50.97 83.32 34.87
C THR A 1128 51.42 83.37 36.32
N ASN A 1129 50.61 83.92 37.23
CA ASN A 1129 50.89 83.93 38.66
C ASN A 1129 50.58 82.59 39.35
N ASN A 1130 49.82 81.70 38.70
CA ASN A 1130 49.46 80.39 39.25
C ASN A 1130 49.53 79.26 38.21
N ALA A 1131 50.65 79.21 37.48
CA ALA A 1131 50.90 78.20 36.47
C ALA A 1131 50.97 76.76 37.03
N LEU A 1132 51.36 76.58 38.31
CA LEU A 1132 51.49 75.26 38.93
C LEU A 1132 50.12 74.61 39.20
N ASP A 1133 49.21 75.33 39.87
CA ASP A 1133 47.82 74.87 40.05
C ASP A 1133 47.08 74.72 38.71
N TYR A 1134 47.58 75.33 37.62
CA TYR A 1134 47.05 75.15 36.29
C TYR A 1134 47.54 73.85 35.64
N ILE A 1135 48.84 73.52 35.77
CA ILE A 1135 49.41 72.24 35.30
C ILE A 1135 48.67 71.05 35.92
N HIS A 1136 48.39 71.08 37.23
CA HIS A 1136 47.62 70.02 37.91
C HIS A 1136 46.16 69.85 37.40
N LYS A 1137 45.64 70.77 36.58
CA LYS A 1137 44.31 70.66 35.95
C LYS A 1137 44.37 70.13 34.52
N LEU A 1138 45.54 70.15 33.88
CA LEU A 1138 45.75 69.68 32.51
C LEU A 1138 45.57 68.17 32.44
N LEU A 1139 44.88 67.70 31.40
CA LEU A 1139 44.75 66.28 31.07
C LEU A 1139 46.12 65.61 30.94
N PHE A 1140 47.09 66.31 30.35
CA PHE A 1140 48.49 65.91 30.24
C PHE A 1140 49.10 65.52 31.59
N TYR A 1141 48.95 66.36 32.62
CA TYR A 1141 49.51 66.06 33.94
C TYR A 1141 48.82 64.85 34.59
N LYS A 1142 47.49 64.81 34.56
CA LYS A 1142 46.71 63.76 35.22
C LYS A 1142 46.94 62.36 34.66
N VAL A 1143 47.18 62.24 33.34
CA VAL A 1143 47.52 60.94 32.73
C VAL A 1143 48.89 60.45 33.24
N ILE A 1144 49.85 61.36 33.46
CA ILE A 1144 51.15 61.02 34.07
C ILE A 1144 50.96 60.60 35.54
N GLU A 1145 50.20 61.36 36.32
CA GLU A 1145 49.90 61.07 37.74
C GLU A 1145 49.22 59.69 37.91
N LEU A 1146 48.25 59.35 37.05
CA LEU A 1146 47.61 58.03 37.07
C LEU A 1146 48.53 56.89 36.58
N SER A 1147 49.48 57.17 35.68
CA SER A 1147 50.48 56.18 35.25
C SER A 1147 51.51 55.89 36.37
N GLN A 1148 51.92 56.92 37.11
CA GLN A 1148 52.79 56.76 38.29
C GLN A 1148 52.07 55.98 39.41
N LEU A 1149 50.79 56.30 39.70
CA LEU A 1149 49.97 55.59 40.68
C LEU A 1149 49.77 54.09 40.37
N MET A 1150 50.04 53.66 39.13
CA MET A 1150 50.00 52.26 38.70
C MET A 1150 51.39 51.63 38.49
N GLY A 1151 52.47 52.32 38.88
CA GLY A 1151 53.82 51.75 38.96
C GLY A 1151 54.58 51.64 37.64
N GLN A 1152 54.33 52.53 36.66
CA GLN A 1152 55.08 52.58 35.41
C GLN A 1152 56.26 53.56 35.47
N GLU A 1153 57.42 53.17 34.93
CA GLU A 1153 58.63 54.00 34.87
C GLU A 1153 58.44 55.19 33.91
N CYS A 1154 58.88 56.41 34.28
CA CYS A 1154 58.65 57.63 33.50
C CYS A 1154 59.15 57.52 32.04
N ASP A 1155 60.41 57.09 31.86
CA ASP A 1155 61.05 56.88 30.55
C ASP A 1155 60.34 55.82 29.69
N SER A 1156 59.57 54.92 30.33
CA SER A 1156 58.78 53.89 29.65
C SER A 1156 57.43 54.39 29.14
N VAL A 1157 56.99 55.60 29.52
CA VAL A 1157 55.63 56.13 29.29
C VAL A 1157 55.63 57.45 28.49
N LEU A 1158 56.51 58.39 28.83
CA LEU A 1158 56.51 59.75 28.28
C LEU A 1158 57.61 59.92 27.21
N PRO A 1159 57.28 60.38 25.98
CA PRO A 1159 58.27 60.74 24.97
C PRO A 1159 59.21 61.87 25.43
N PRO A 1160 60.42 62.00 24.86
CA PRO A 1160 61.30 63.12 25.16
C PRO A 1160 60.66 64.45 24.72
N MET A 1161 60.96 65.53 25.45
CA MET A 1161 60.35 66.85 25.20
C MET A 1161 60.62 67.39 23.78
N GLU A 1162 61.73 66.98 23.16
CA GLU A 1162 62.16 67.41 21.83
C GLU A 1162 61.18 66.92 20.73
N ASP A 1163 60.67 65.68 20.84
CA ASP A 1163 59.70 65.12 19.89
C ASP A 1163 58.41 65.95 19.82
N PHE A 1164 57.96 66.53 20.95
CA PHE A 1164 56.79 67.43 20.97
C PHE A 1164 57.08 68.82 20.42
N LEU A 1165 58.32 69.29 20.47
CA LEU A 1165 58.70 70.57 19.88
C LEU A 1165 58.81 70.50 18.35
N ASP A 1166 59.26 69.36 17.82
CA ASP A 1166 59.36 69.10 16.38
C ASP A 1166 58.10 68.41 15.79
N SER A 1167 57.09 68.09 16.62
CA SER A 1167 55.86 67.41 16.18
C SER A 1167 54.99 68.28 15.27
N ALA A 1168 54.93 67.90 13.98
CA ALA A 1168 53.99 68.45 13.01
C ALA A 1168 52.51 68.27 13.42
N GLU A 1169 52.20 67.29 14.29
CA GLU A 1169 50.82 67.07 14.77
C GLU A 1169 50.33 68.17 15.73
N LEU A 1170 51.22 68.97 16.32
CA LEU A 1170 50.84 70.08 17.20
C LEU A 1170 50.71 71.42 16.46
N GLY A 1171 51.01 71.46 15.16
CA GLY A 1171 50.81 72.62 14.29
C GLY A 1171 51.53 73.89 14.80
N GLU A 1172 50.77 74.93 15.12
CA GLU A 1172 51.30 76.20 15.62
C GLU A 1172 51.51 76.24 17.15
N LEU A 1173 51.20 75.18 17.90
CA LEU A 1173 51.43 75.15 19.36
C LEU A 1173 52.93 75.19 19.73
N PRO A 1174 53.84 74.39 19.13
CA PRO A 1174 55.27 74.38 19.47
C PRO A 1174 55.96 75.75 19.30
N GLN A 1175 55.46 76.60 18.42
CA GLN A 1175 55.98 77.95 18.18
C GLN A 1175 55.57 78.97 19.26
N LYS A 1176 54.57 78.67 20.10
CA LYS A 1176 54.05 79.58 21.13
C LYS A 1176 54.89 79.49 22.41
N LYS A 1177 55.46 80.61 22.83
CA LYS A 1177 56.29 80.71 24.06
C LYS A 1177 55.56 80.32 25.35
N SER A 1178 54.23 80.49 25.40
CA SER A 1178 53.38 80.04 26.52
C SER A 1178 53.36 78.52 26.65
N PHE A 1179 53.13 77.81 25.54
CA PHE A 1179 53.21 76.35 25.49
C PHE A 1179 54.63 75.86 25.82
N GLN A 1180 55.67 76.44 25.21
CA GLN A 1180 57.06 76.08 25.53
C GLN A 1180 57.42 76.28 27.02
N TYR A 1181 56.85 77.29 27.68
CA TYR A 1181 57.05 77.53 29.11
C TYR A 1181 56.33 76.50 29.97
N LEU A 1182 55.02 76.28 29.74
CA LEU A 1182 54.24 75.30 30.51
C LEU A 1182 54.74 73.87 30.31
N LEU A 1183 55.14 73.50 29.08
CA LEU A 1183 55.65 72.17 28.80
C LEU A 1183 56.99 71.93 29.53
N LYS A 1184 57.91 72.91 29.55
CA LYS A 1184 59.15 72.79 30.34
C LYS A 1184 58.88 72.69 31.84
N LEU A 1185 58.01 73.55 32.37
CA LEU A 1185 57.63 73.54 33.78
C LEU A 1185 56.96 72.20 34.18
N ALA A 1186 56.15 71.61 33.30
CA ALA A 1186 55.57 70.29 33.51
C ALA A 1186 56.62 69.18 33.48
N TYR A 1187 57.57 69.18 32.55
CA TYR A 1187 58.67 68.20 32.52
C TYR A 1187 59.62 68.32 33.72
N GLU A 1188 59.96 69.54 34.14
CA GLU A 1188 60.76 69.77 35.36
C GLU A 1188 60.04 69.24 36.60
N TYR A 1189 58.75 69.56 36.76
CA TYR A 1189 57.95 69.12 37.90
C TYR A 1189 57.72 67.59 37.90
N VAL A 1190 57.41 66.98 36.76
CA VAL A 1190 57.29 65.52 36.62
C VAL A 1190 58.62 64.84 36.91
N GLY A 1191 59.74 65.40 36.44
CA GLY A 1191 61.07 64.90 36.76
C GLY A 1191 61.39 64.92 38.25
N ASP A 1192 60.94 65.92 39.00
CA ASP A 1192 61.09 65.98 40.46
C ASP A 1192 60.09 65.06 41.21
N MET A 1193 58.88 64.90 40.67
CA MET A 1193 57.85 63.99 41.19
C MET A 1193 58.30 62.52 41.17
N PHE A 1194 58.97 62.07 40.11
CA PHE A 1194 59.53 60.72 40.03
C PHE A 1194 60.76 60.54 40.94
N LYS A 1195 61.69 61.52 41.03
CA LYS A 1195 62.83 61.48 41.98
C LYS A 1195 62.37 61.34 43.43
N HIS A 1196 61.32 62.06 43.82
CA HIS A 1196 60.74 61.95 45.17
C HIS A 1196 60.10 60.59 45.47
N THR A 1197 59.97 59.70 44.49
CA THR A 1197 59.55 58.31 44.72
C THR A 1197 60.76 57.40 45.00
N GLU A 1198 61.89 57.60 44.29
CA GLU A 1198 63.13 56.84 44.55
C GLU A 1198 63.71 57.12 45.95
N ASP A 1199 63.65 58.38 46.41
CA ASP A 1199 64.07 58.79 47.76
C ASP A 1199 63.20 58.21 48.91
N MET A 1200 62.11 57.48 48.60
CA MET A 1200 61.18 56.89 49.59
C MET A 1200 61.34 55.37 49.77
N ASP A 1201 62.12 54.68 48.93
CA ASP A 1201 62.37 53.23 48.98
C ASP A 1201 63.82 52.88 49.46
N LEU A 1202 64.30 53.61 50.48
CA LEU A 1202 65.65 53.47 51.09
C LEU A 1202 65.64 53.33 52.63
#